data_AF-A0A345H4F9-F1
#
_entry.id   AF-A0A345H4F9-F1
#
_cell.length_a   1.000
_cell.length_b   1.000
_cell.length_c   1.000
_cell.angle_alpha   90.00
_cell.angle_beta   90.00
_cell.angle_gamma   90.00
#
_symmetry.space_group_name_H-M   'P 1'
#
loop_
_entity.id
_entity.type
_entity.pdbx_description
1 polymer ?
#
loop_
_entity_poly.entity_id
_entity_poly.type
_entity_poly.pdbx_seq_one_letter_code
_entity_poly.pdbx_strand_id
1 'polypeptide(L)'
;MAENLAKLVTRDDVLSATESIDLTNLIPSTKYDVLISGKLYPPKEIIREAARFKGLDLNKYALNGGAPTNDCLVKMGFPIYDKKGKHLEGGTTGKVWKLGTRWGSGKPNFFDILIRENIVITFEKYTFSLGDLVAITDGHTVNGVARLNGNMQPISKSPYARLEEEFEKLEVDWGDWILVSDAIIYDLPKEEQFEYKLEAGIRQIQQEKVKQQVTELWFGKHYKNPTNIMYRTARITSARDMYFRGGPKIRDARRQRKPDAIFGNGYSTHDYDFEPKLDVGILSKSFANLIRNLKNSPGQMLGVFGQWGRGKTYFMRQVEEELKLTHHKKADNKKKENQFYYLKFHAWKYQDTEGVWAYLYQSIMELYLTHKNDELRKHGKWFQRYIYYPLASKWNETRLLFRLNRIRNGMFNLSMFIVVSLLAVLIVIFYPNFLKDVKFWTAFLGTSISIQVLLFLNKAWKLGDKGKRLVKRYTHKPNFNKLLGVQAEIQEELKYILRAWMKTEFREEEGKPIEYLKNNQKRLLLFVDDIDRCQEERLIQVIDALRVMLEDDEILMRVIIVAAIDEDILERAIQWKYTNFLKNEKANRHHTLVKEYMDKLFISCLKLPPLYNDEKNEILDSYAQKIGVQDIKTEEDKDESSAERNNVNKPESTDNYRLIRNNQEHRMTRQENQEEKEINYAITAKELELLKEQAENITERVTPRQLRIFMYRYLLARNIGQHFNNYEKLDSDWCELIMEEIIKRRNNKSEVKKNDIESILEDFNISDKLKTSTNKIIEIVAPY
;
A
#
# COMPACT_ATOMS: atom_id res chain seq x y z
N MET A 1 3.20 -26.47 1.19
CA MET A 1 3.88 -25.37 1.90
C MET A 1 4.25 -25.86 3.29
N ALA A 2 5.48 -25.66 3.74
CA ALA A 2 5.84 -25.90 5.14
C ALA A 2 4.96 -24.99 6.01
N GLU A 3 4.21 -25.59 6.93
CA GLU A 3 3.28 -24.86 7.78
C GLU A 3 4.05 -23.84 8.65
N ASN A 4 3.50 -22.65 8.86
CA ASN A 4 4.20 -21.62 9.64
C ASN A 4 4.26 -22.07 11.10
N LEU A 5 5.47 -22.21 11.64
CA LEU A 5 5.73 -22.68 12.99
C LEU A 5 4.95 -21.88 14.05
N ALA A 6 4.77 -20.56 13.84
CA ALA A 6 4.01 -19.70 14.74
C ALA A 6 2.50 -20.03 14.84
N LYS A 7 1.94 -20.76 13.86
CA LYS A 7 0.55 -21.22 13.89
C LYS A 7 0.36 -22.56 14.61
N LEU A 8 1.44 -23.32 14.78
CA LEU A 8 1.43 -24.65 15.38
C LEU A 8 1.61 -24.61 16.90
N VAL A 9 2.08 -23.49 17.42
CA VAL A 9 2.29 -23.23 18.86
C VAL A 9 1.03 -22.59 19.44
N THR A 10 0.66 -22.95 20.67
CA THR A 10 -0.48 -22.39 21.41
C THR A 10 -0.02 -21.38 22.46
N ARG A 11 -0.97 -20.65 23.08
CA ARG A 11 -0.66 -19.70 24.17
C ARG A 11 -0.01 -20.40 25.37
N ASP A 12 -0.48 -21.58 25.73
CA ASP A 12 0.04 -22.33 26.87
C ASP A 12 1.45 -22.88 26.59
N ASP A 13 1.72 -23.29 25.34
CA ASP A 13 3.07 -23.69 24.90
C ASP A 13 4.05 -22.51 25.08
N VAL A 14 3.63 -21.29 24.74
CA VAL A 14 4.44 -20.06 24.91
C VAL A 14 4.67 -19.74 26.39
N LEU A 15 3.64 -19.82 27.22
CA LEU A 15 3.77 -19.58 28.67
C LEU A 15 4.69 -20.60 29.33
N SER A 16 4.52 -21.89 29.02
CA SER A 16 5.34 -22.99 29.56
C SER A 16 6.80 -22.82 29.16
N ALA A 17 7.07 -22.42 27.91
CA ALA A 17 8.42 -22.15 27.46
C ALA A 17 9.09 -21.02 28.28
N THR A 18 8.35 -19.99 28.70
CA THR A 18 8.94 -18.88 29.50
C THR A 18 9.43 -19.29 30.89
N GLU A 19 8.99 -20.42 31.43
CA GLU A 19 9.40 -20.89 32.75
C GLU A 19 10.85 -21.44 32.77
N SER A 20 11.32 -21.96 31.62
CA SER A 20 12.65 -22.61 31.50
C SER A 20 13.68 -21.80 30.69
N ILE A 21 13.30 -20.65 30.14
CA ILE A 21 14.16 -19.85 29.25
C ILE A 21 15.04 -18.87 30.03
N ASP A 22 16.36 -18.97 29.80
CA ASP A 22 17.30 -17.91 30.17
C ASP A 22 17.38 -16.83 29.07
N LEU A 23 16.97 -15.61 29.41
CA LEU A 23 16.92 -14.47 28.50
C LEU A 23 18.27 -14.12 27.89
N THR A 24 19.40 -14.42 28.56
CA THR A 24 20.72 -14.08 28.02
C THR A 24 21.13 -14.92 26.81
N ASN A 25 20.46 -16.04 26.56
CA ASN A 25 20.79 -16.98 25.48
C ASN A 25 19.95 -16.76 24.21
N LEU A 26 18.98 -15.83 24.23
CA LEU A 26 18.12 -15.58 23.09
C LEU A 26 18.72 -14.57 22.12
N ILE A 27 18.51 -14.79 20.82
CA ILE A 27 18.88 -13.85 19.77
C ILE A 27 17.94 -12.63 19.84
N PRO A 28 18.46 -11.40 19.97
CA PRO A 28 17.64 -10.21 20.12
C PRO A 28 16.84 -9.89 18.85
N SER A 29 15.64 -9.33 19.03
CA SER A 29 14.80 -8.85 17.92
C SER A 29 15.29 -7.50 17.37
N THR A 30 15.02 -7.23 16.10
CA THR A 30 15.46 -5.99 15.42
C THR A 30 14.49 -4.82 15.56
N LYS A 31 13.17 -5.07 15.60
CA LYS A 31 12.15 -4.02 15.51
C LYS A 31 11.07 -4.07 16.58
N TYR A 32 10.67 -5.28 16.99
CA TYR A 32 9.53 -5.50 17.88
C TYR A 32 9.84 -6.53 18.95
N ASP A 33 9.34 -6.31 20.16
CA ASP A 33 9.41 -7.25 21.28
C ASP A 33 7.99 -7.65 21.71
N VAL A 34 7.85 -8.86 22.24
CA VAL A 34 6.61 -9.35 22.83
C VAL A 34 6.72 -9.40 24.35
N LEU A 35 5.72 -8.88 25.05
CA LEU A 35 5.68 -8.88 26.52
C LEU A 35 4.94 -10.12 27.03
N ILE A 36 5.62 -10.96 27.80
CA ILE A 36 5.07 -12.20 28.36
C ILE A 36 5.48 -12.25 29.84
N SER A 37 4.50 -12.43 30.74
CA SER A 37 4.74 -12.53 32.19
C SER A 37 5.66 -11.44 32.76
N GLY A 38 5.49 -10.20 32.29
CA GLY A 38 6.27 -9.04 32.75
C GLY A 38 7.67 -8.88 32.14
N LYS A 39 8.10 -9.75 31.22
CA LYS A 39 9.41 -9.69 30.56
C LYS A 39 9.27 -9.58 29.04
N LEU A 40 10.22 -8.88 28.39
CA LEU A 40 10.23 -8.70 26.93
C LEU A 40 11.05 -9.80 26.26
N TYR A 41 10.43 -10.48 25.30
CA TYR A 41 11.04 -11.56 24.53
C TYR A 41 11.11 -11.20 23.04
N PRO A 42 12.09 -11.76 22.30
CA PRO A 42 12.14 -11.64 20.85
C PRO A 42 11.04 -12.54 20.25
N PRO A 43 10.12 -12.02 19.42
CA PRO A 43 8.95 -12.77 18.94
C PRO A 43 9.29 -14.08 18.22
N LYS A 44 10.40 -14.12 17.47
CA LYS A 44 10.85 -15.34 16.79
C LYS A 44 11.40 -16.38 17.74
N GLU A 45 12.24 -15.97 18.68
CA GLU A 45 12.89 -16.91 19.60
C GLU A 45 11.88 -17.55 20.52
N ILE A 46 10.90 -16.79 21.01
CA ILE A 46 9.88 -17.37 21.90
C ILE A 46 9.03 -18.43 21.18
N ILE A 47 8.71 -18.24 19.90
CA ILE A 47 8.00 -19.26 19.12
C ILE A 47 8.88 -20.49 18.87
N ARG A 48 10.20 -20.33 18.66
CA ARG A 48 11.11 -21.48 18.52
C ARG A 48 11.18 -22.29 19.81
N GLU A 49 11.32 -21.64 20.95
CA GLU A 49 11.39 -22.33 22.23
C GLU A 49 10.07 -23.01 22.57
N ALA A 50 8.94 -22.35 22.32
CA ALA A 50 7.63 -22.97 22.50
C ALA A 50 7.41 -24.17 21.56
N ALA A 51 7.91 -24.10 20.32
CA ALA A 51 7.89 -25.24 19.41
C ALA A 51 8.80 -26.39 19.86
N ARG A 52 10.00 -26.10 20.40
CA ARG A 52 10.90 -27.09 20.99
C ARG A 52 10.27 -27.78 22.19
N PHE A 53 9.65 -27.01 23.08
CA PHE A 53 8.93 -27.53 24.23
C PHE A 53 7.79 -28.47 23.82
N LYS A 54 7.10 -28.14 22.72
CA LYS A 54 6.07 -28.96 22.10
C LYS A 54 6.60 -30.20 21.35
N GLY A 55 7.91 -30.35 21.19
CA GLY A 55 8.53 -31.47 20.47
C GLY A 55 8.46 -31.36 18.94
N LEU A 56 8.27 -30.16 18.40
CA LEU A 56 8.24 -29.93 16.95
C LEU A 56 9.66 -29.81 16.36
N ASP A 57 9.90 -30.46 15.22
CA ASP A 57 11.15 -30.36 14.49
C ASP A 57 11.24 -29.05 13.68
N LEU A 58 12.11 -28.14 14.12
CA LEU A 58 12.27 -26.80 13.55
C LEU A 58 12.69 -26.82 12.06
N ASN A 59 13.32 -27.89 11.58
CA ASN A 59 13.79 -27.98 10.19
C ASN A 59 12.66 -28.27 9.19
N LYS A 60 11.48 -28.69 9.67
CA LYS A 60 10.32 -29.04 8.82
C LYS A 60 9.35 -27.88 8.59
N TYR A 61 9.47 -26.80 9.36
CA TYR A 61 8.50 -25.70 9.37
C TYR A 61 9.16 -24.35 9.12
N ALA A 62 8.45 -23.44 8.46
CA ALA A 62 8.96 -22.10 8.20
C ALA A 62 8.61 -21.16 9.36
N LEU A 63 9.54 -20.30 9.80
CA LEU A 63 9.29 -19.26 10.80
C LEU A 63 9.61 -17.86 10.25
N ASN A 64 8.57 -17.16 9.79
CA ASN A 64 8.68 -15.84 9.16
C ASN A 64 8.68 -14.71 10.18
N GLY A 65 9.57 -13.73 10.04
CA GLY A 65 9.66 -12.59 10.98
C GLY A 65 8.67 -11.48 10.68
N GLY A 66 8.50 -10.55 11.63
CA GLY A 66 7.59 -9.42 11.48
C GLY A 66 6.13 -9.84 11.66
N ALA A 67 5.24 -9.31 10.82
CA ALA A 67 3.79 -9.51 10.95
C ALA A 67 3.36 -10.99 11.07
N PRO A 68 3.86 -11.95 10.26
CA PRO A 68 3.41 -13.35 10.38
C PRO A 68 3.61 -14.00 11.75
N THR A 69 4.68 -13.65 12.47
CA THR A 69 4.93 -14.13 13.85
C THR A 69 4.22 -13.26 14.87
N ASN A 70 4.30 -11.93 14.70
CA ASN A 70 3.68 -10.98 15.61
C ASN A 70 2.16 -11.13 15.65
N ASP A 71 1.49 -11.26 14.50
CA ASP A 71 0.04 -11.43 14.39
C ASP A 71 -0.43 -12.71 15.08
N CYS A 72 0.39 -13.77 15.07
CA CYS A 72 0.09 -15.00 15.80
C CYS A 72 0.17 -14.77 17.32
N LEU A 73 1.22 -14.11 17.81
CA LEU A 73 1.36 -13.74 19.23
C LEU A 73 0.28 -12.74 19.69
N VAL A 74 -0.10 -11.81 18.81
CA VAL A 74 -1.20 -10.86 18.99
C VAL A 74 -2.53 -11.61 19.14
N LYS A 75 -2.80 -12.58 18.27
CA LYS A 75 -3.99 -13.47 18.36
C LYS A 75 -3.97 -14.34 19.61
N MET A 76 -2.79 -14.78 20.05
CA MET A 76 -2.60 -15.45 21.33
C MET A 76 -2.78 -14.51 22.52
N GLY A 77 -2.93 -13.20 22.30
CA GLY A 77 -3.20 -12.20 23.33
C GLY A 77 -1.95 -11.68 24.04
N PHE A 78 -0.77 -11.74 23.41
CA PHE A 78 0.47 -11.15 23.92
C PHE A 78 0.71 -9.75 23.32
N PRO A 79 1.03 -8.74 24.13
CA PRO A 79 1.30 -7.39 23.64
C PRO A 79 2.63 -7.26 22.92
N ILE A 80 2.62 -6.56 21.79
CA ILE A 80 3.79 -6.24 20.98
C ILE A 80 4.16 -4.76 21.17
N TYR A 81 5.44 -4.54 21.42
CA TYR A 81 6.05 -3.21 21.55
C TYR A 81 7.07 -2.99 20.44
N ASP A 82 7.22 -1.74 20.01
CA ASP A 82 8.42 -1.34 19.28
C ASP A 82 9.60 -1.10 20.23
N LYS A 83 10.81 -1.02 19.66
CA LYS A 83 12.03 -0.70 20.42
C LYS A 83 12.03 0.69 21.09
N LYS A 84 11.08 1.57 20.72
CA LYS A 84 10.89 2.88 21.35
C LYS A 84 9.90 2.81 22.52
N GLY A 85 9.35 1.64 22.82
CA GLY A 85 8.39 1.43 23.90
C GLY A 85 6.95 1.75 23.54
N LYS A 86 6.66 2.05 22.27
CA LYS A 86 5.30 2.26 21.81
C LYS A 86 4.61 0.91 21.70
N HIS A 87 3.50 0.76 22.43
CA HIS A 87 2.57 -0.36 22.22
C HIS A 87 2.01 -0.26 20.80
N LEU A 88 2.09 -1.37 20.07
CA LEU A 88 1.62 -1.42 18.68
C LEU A 88 0.26 -2.11 18.64
N GLU A 89 0.25 -3.42 18.92
CA GLU A 89 -0.90 -4.28 18.78
C GLU A 89 -0.72 -5.53 19.65
N GLY A 90 -1.78 -6.30 19.84
CA GLY A 90 -1.76 -7.48 20.71
C GLY A 90 -1.73 -7.13 22.17
N GLY A 91 -1.99 -8.14 23.00
CA GLY A 91 -2.23 -7.91 24.41
C GLY A 91 -3.44 -7.03 24.56
N THR A 92 -4.62 -7.53 24.16
CA THR A 92 -5.83 -7.05 24.81
C THR A 92 -5.54 -7.18 26.30
N THR A 93 -5.31 -6.07 26.96
CA THR A 93 -5.26 -5.96 28.42
C THR A 93 -6.68 -6.16 28.93
N GLY A 94 -7.25 -7.32 28.59
CA GLY A 94 -8.53 -7.43 27.93
C GLY A 94 -9.35 -6.15 27.84
N LYS A 95 -10.48 -6.12 28.53
CA LYS A 95 -11.38 -4.96 28.57
C LYS A 95 -10.88 -3.98 29.65
N VAL A 96 -11.09 -2.69 29.42
CA VAL A 96 -10.90 -1.68 30.48
C VAL A 96 -12.21 -1.57 31.26
N TRP A 97 -12.16 -1.87 32.56
CA TRP A 97 -13.31 -1.82 33.45
C TRP A 97 -13.22 -0.64 34.41
N LYS A 98 -14.36 -0.21 34.95
CA LYS A 98 -14.45 0.71 36.07
C LYS A 98 -14.76 -0.06 37.35
N LEU A 99 -13.95 0.15 38.39
CA LEU A 99 -14.23 -0.26 39.76
C LEU A 99 -14.39 0.98 40.65
N GLY A 100 -15.54 1.11 41.30
CA GLY A 100 -15.77 2.15 42.32
C GLY A 100 -15.35 1.63 43.69
N THR A 101 -14.66 2.44 44.48
CA THR A 101 -14.19 2.06 45.82
C THR A 101 -15.12 2.49 46.95
N ARG A 102 -16.35 2.89 46.61
CA ARG A 102 -17.45 3.08 47.56
C ARG A 102 -18.59 2.17 47.15
N TRP A 103 -19.06 1.34 48.06
CA TRP A 103 -20.11 0.36 47.77
C TRP A 103 -21.46 1.03 47.47
N GLY A 104 -21.70 2.21 48.06
CA GLY A 104 -22.86 3.06 47.80
C GLY A 104 -22.55 4.54 48.03
N SER A 105 -23.51 5.41 47.72
CA SER A 105 -23.38 6.85 47.95
C SER A 105 -23.18 7.13 49.44
N GLY A 106 -22.14 7.89 49.80
CA GLY A 106 -21.81 8.25 51.18
C GLY A 106 -21.13 7.16 52.02
N LYS A 107 -20.86 5.98 51.45
CA LYS A 107 -20.21 4.88 52.16
C LYS A 107 -18.68 5.07 52.27
N PRO A 108 -18.01 4.40 53.24
CA PRO A 108 -16.56 4.42 53.39
C PRO A 108 -15.82 3.98 52.11
N ASN A 109 -14.61 4.53 51.91
CA ASN A 109 -13.75 4.17 50.77
C ASN A 109 -12.87 2.97 51.17
N PHE A 110 -12.87 1.90 50.36
CA PHE A 110 -12.09 0.68 50.61
C PHE A 110 -10.84 0.55 49.73
N PHE A 111 -10.39 1.62 49.07
CA PHE A 111 -9.23 1.61 48.17
C PHE A 111 -7.94 1.12 48.86
N ASP A 112 -7.76 1.46 50.14
CA ASP A 112 -6.58 1.08 50.92
C ASP A 112 -6.45 -0.44 51.07
N ILE A 113 -7.58 -1.16 51.19
CA ILE A 113 -7.58 -2.63 51.25
C ILE A 113 -7.15 -3.22 49.90
N LEU A 114 -7.64 -2.67 48.79
CA LEU A 114 -7.28 -3.14 47.45
C LEU A 114 -5.77 -3.03 47.22
N ILE A 115 -5.16 -1.89 47.60
CA ILE A 115 -3.72 -1.68 47.48
C ILE A 115 -2.94 -2.61 48.42
N ARG A 116 -3.36 -2.69 49.70
CA ARG A 116 -2.66 -3.47 50.73
C ARG A 116 -2.59 -4.95 50.37
N GLU A 117 -3.70 -5.49 49.88
CA GLU A 117 -3.82 -6.92 49.55
C GLU A 117 -3.48 -7.21 48.08
N ASN A 118 -3.29 -6.19 47.23
CA ASN A 118 -3.07 -6.32 45.78
C ASN A 118 -4.19 -7.13 45.10
N ILE A 119 -5.43 -6.71 45.33
CA ILE A 119 -6.63 -7.40 44.81
C ILE A 119 -7.57 -6.43 44.11
N VAL A 120 -8.39 -6.96 43.20
CA VAL A 120 -9.59 -6.28 42.69
C VAL A 120 -10.81 -7.14 42.95
N ILE A 121 -11.93 -6.47 43.25
CA ILE A 121 -13.22 -7.13 43.48
C ILE A 121 -14.27 -6.70 42.46
N THR A 122 -15.24 -7.56 42.17
CA THR A 122 -16.37 -7.25 41.29
C THR A 122 -17.57 -8.14 41.60
N PHE A 123 -18.72 -7.81 41.02
CA PHE A 123 -19.91 -8.67 41.09
C PHE A 123 -19.80 -9.77 40.04
N GLU A 124 -20.38 -10.95 40.29
CA GLU A 124 -20.44 -12.07 39.34
C GLU A 124 -20.90 -11.66 37.93
N LYS A 125 -21.89 -10.76 37.85
CA LYS A 125 -22.40 -10.20 36.59
C LYS A 125 -21.35 -9.45 35.76
N TYR A 126 -20.29 -8.94 36.39
CA TYR A 126 -19.23 -8.12 35.79
C TYR A 126 -17.86 -8.78 36.00
N THR A 127 -17.73 -10.04 35.57
CA THR A 127 -16.48 -10.82 35.68
C THR A 127 -15.38 -10.24 34.80
N PHE A 128 -14.20 -10.03 35.40
CA PHE A 128 -12.99 -9.59 34.69
C PHE A 128 -12.15 -10.81 34.30
N SER A 129 -11.43 -10.69 33.19
CA SER A 129 -10.54 -11.72 32.67
C SER A 129 -9.08 -11.46 33.04
N LEU A 130 -8.26 -12.52 33.12
CA LEU A 130 -6.83 -12.40 33.37
C LEU A 130 -6.17 -11.45 32.35
N GLY A 131 -5.44 -10.46 32.85
CA GLY A 131 -4.82 -9.41 32.04
C GLY A 131 -5.68 -8.18 31.77
N ASP A 132 -6.97 -8.17 32.16
CA ASP A 132 -7.85 -6.99 32.11
C ASP A 132 -7.25 -5.80 32.88
N LEU A 133 -7.53 -4.58 32.41
CA LEU A 133 -7.25 -3.35 33.16
C LEU A 133 -8.49 -2.84 33.88
N VAL A 134 -8.30 -2.33 35.08
CA VAL A 134 -9.37 -1.77 35.92
C VAL A 134 -8.98 -0.36 36.33
N ALA A 135 -9.76 0.63 35.91
CA ALA A 135 -9.69 1.99 36.43
C ALA A 135 -10.42 2.04 37.78
N ILE A 136 -9.66 2.24 38.85
CA ILE A 136 -10.16 2.31 40.22
C ILE A 136 -10.52 3.75 40.55
N THR A 137 -11.75 3.96 41.02
CA THR A 137 -12.36 5.29 41.14
C THR A 137 -12.94 5.56 42.51
N ASP A 138 -12.65 6.74 43.07
CA ASP A 138 -13.45 7.34 44.15
C ASP A 138 -14.43 8.33 43.52
N GLY A 139 -15.71 7.94 43.47
CA GLY A 139 -16.75 8.68 42.75
C GLY A 139 -16.51 8.73 41.23
N HIS A 140 -16.08 9.89 40.74
CA HIS A 140 -15.73 10.12 39.34
C HIS A 140 -14.23 10.24 39.12
N THR A 141 -13.43 10.35 40.16
CA THR A 141 -11.98 10.52 40.03
C THR A 141 -11.32 9.15 39.94
N VAL A 142 -10.49 8.94 38.92
CA VAL A 142 -9.65 7.75 38.78
C VAL A 142 -8.42 7.93 39.65
N ASN A 143 -8.35 7.17 40.74
CA ASN A 143 -7.29 7.23 41.74
C ASN A 143 -6.24 6.14 41.54
N GLY A 144 -6.57 5.09 40.78
CA GLY A 144 -5.63 4.02 40.50
C GLY A 144 -5.94 3.28 39.22
N VAL A 145 -4.94 2.58 38.69
CA VAL A 145 -5.11 1.63 37.59
C VAL A 145 -4.59 0.28 38.05
N ALA A 146 -5.37 -0.78 37.86
CA ALA A 146 -4.97 -2.13 38.22
C ALA A 146 -4.96 -3.06 37.01
N ARG A 147 -4.10 -4.09 37.06
CA ARG A 147 -4.08 -5.18 36.09
C ARG A 147 -4.26 -6.51 36.78
N LEU A 148 -5.18 -7.33 36.28
CA LEU A 148 -5.42 -8.66 36.80
C LEU A 148 -4.26 -9.61 36.48
N ASN A 149 -3.81 -10.33 37.51
CA ASN A 149 -2.78 -11.36 37.44
C ASN A 149 -3.32 -12.78 37.69
N GLY A 150 -4.54 -12.92 38.20
CA GLY A 150 -5.20 -14.21 38.45
C GLY A 150 -6.57 -14.33 37.80
N ASN A 151 -7.14 -15.54 37.83
CA ASN A 151 -8.53 -15.76 37.49
C ASN A 151 -9.45 -15.31 38.63
N MET A 152 -10.65 -14.83 38.30
CA MET A 152 -11.66 -14.44 39.29
C MET A 152 -12.20 -15.66 40.04
N GLN A 153 -12.32 -15.53 41.37
CA GLN A 153 -12.86 -16.57 42.25
C GLN A 153 -13.79 -15.93 43.30
N PRO A 154 -14.80 -16.66 43.84
CA PRO A 154 -15.63 -16.15 44.92
C PRO A 154 -14.80 -15.76 46.15
N ILE A 155 -15.00 -14.55 46.69
CA ILE A 155 -14.17 -13.99 47.76
C ILE A 155 -14.19 -14.83 49.04
N SER A 156 -15.37 -15.36 49.39
CA SER A 156 -15.63 -16.26 50.51
C SER A 156 -14.87 -17.60 50.42
N LYS A 157 -14.50 -18.03 49.22
CA LYS A 157 -13.81 -19.31 48.94
C LYS A 157 -12.34 -19.12 48.58
N SER A 158 -11.83 -17.90 48.71
CA SER A 158 -10.46 -17.53 48.39
C SER A 158 -9.61 -17.35 49.66
N PRO A 159 -8.28 -17.25 49.55
CA PRO A 159 -7.42 -16.87 50.67
C PRO A 159 -7.78 -15.52 51.32
N TYR A 160 -8.58 -14.69 50.63
CA TYR A 160 -9.05 -13.38 51.09
C TYR A 160 -10.30 -13.45 51.97
N ALA A 161 -10.82 -14.65 52.28
CA ALA A 161 -11.96 -14.81 53.18
C ALA A 161 -11.73 -14.16 54.56
N ARG A 162 -10.46 -14.06 55.00
CA ARG A 162 -10.04 -13.36 56.23
C ARG A 162 -10.41 -11.87 56.29
N LEU A 163 -10.74 -11.25 55.16
CA LEU A 163 -11.05 -9.82 55.07
C LEU A 163 -12.53 -9.49 55.37
N GLU A 164 -13.37 -10.50 55.63
CA GLU A 164 -14.82 -10.34 55.87
C GLU A 164 -15.12 -9.25 56.90
N GLU A 165 -14.50 -9.32 58.09
CA GLU A 165 -14.74 -8.36 59.16
C GLU A 165 -14.29 -6.92 58.80
N GLU A 166 -13.26 -6.76 57.96
CA GLU A 166 -12.80 -5.46 57.49
C GLU A 166 -13.73 -4.88 56.42
N PHE A 167 -14.23 -5.70 55.49
CA PHE A 167 -15.19 -5.28 54.47
C PHE A 167 -16.57 -4.96 55.07
N GLU A 168 -17.02 -5.71 56.10
CA GLU A 168 -18.24 -5.41 56.84
C GLU A 168 -18.17 -4.05 57.55
N LYS A 169 -17.04 -3.73 58.20
CA LYS A 169 -16.82 -2.40 58.82
C LYS A 169 -16.87 -1.25 57.82
N LEU A 170 -16.53 -1.52 56.55
CA LEU A 170 -16.59 -0.56 55.45
C LEU A 170 -17.92 -0.59 54.70
N GLU A 171 -18.89 -1.36 55.18
CA GLU A 171 -20.23 -1.51 54.60
C GLU A 171 -20.20 -1.98 53.14
N VAL A 172 -19.27 -2.88 52.82
CA VAL A 172 -19.17 -3.58 51.54
C VAL A 172 -19.87 -4.92 51.70
N ASP A 173 -20.79 -5.25 50.78
CA ASP A 173 -21.47 -6.54 50.86
C ASP A 173 -20.46 -7.70 50.75
N TRP A 174 -20.86 -8.88 51.23
CA TRP A 174 -20.03 -10.08 51.26
C TRP A 174 -20.80 -11.32 50.79
N GLY A 175 -20.13 -12.25 50.11
CA GLY A 175 -20.69 -13.54 49.70
C GLY A 175 -20.11 -14.09 48.40
N ASP A 176 -20.54 -15.30 48.03
CA ASP A 176 -20.03 -16.04 46.86
C ASP A 176 -20.22 -15.31 45.51
N TRP A 177 -21.16 -14.37 45.46
CA TRP A 177 -21.51 -13.56 44.29
C TRP A 177 -20.57 -12.35 44.10
N ILE A 178 -19.65 -12.12 45.04
CA ILE A 178 -18.54 -11.17 44.92
C ILE A 178 -17.29 -11.95 44.56
N LEU A 179 -16.71 -11.59 43.43
CA LEU A 179 -15.51 -12.21 42.89
C LEU A 179 -14.29 -11.34 43.22
N VAL A 180 -13.18 -12.01 43.54
CA VAL A 180 -11.87 -11.41 43.79
C VAL A 180 -10.82 -12.04 42.87
N SER A 181 -9.82 -11.25 42.49
CA SER A 181 -8.63 -11.73 41.79
C SER A 181 -7.42 -10.90 42.22
N ASP A 182 -6.26 -11.55 42.22
CA ASP A 182 -4.97 -10.91 42.41
C ASP A 182 -4.72 -9.89 41.29
N ALA A 183 -4.26 -8.70 41.67
CA ALA A 183 -3.98 -7.63 40.74
C ALA A 183 -2.80 -6.78 41.19
N ILE A 184 -1.98 -6.35 40.23
CA ILE A 184 -1.00 -5.29 40.51
C ILE A 184 -1.75 -3.97 40.41
N ILE A 185 -1.61 -3.11 41.43
CA ILE A 185 -2.28 -1.81 41.47
C ILE A 185 -1.26 -0.68 41.39
N TYR A 186 -1.47 0.21 40.43
CA TYR A 186 -0.83 1.51 40.36
C TYR A 186 -1.72 2.55 41.06
N ASP A 187 -1.34 2.95 42.28
CA ASP A 187 -1.86 4.15 42.95
C ASP A 187 -1.35 5.44 42.28
N LEU A 188 -2.27 6.25 41.72
CA LEU A 188 -1.96 7.44 40.93
C LEU A 188 -1.69 8.66 41.82
N PRO A 189 -0.55 9.36 41.64
CA PRO A 189 -0.32 10.64 42.30
C PRO A 189 -1.37 11.67 41.87
N LYS A 190 -1.68 12.65 42.72
CA LYS A 190 -2.73 13.66 42.49
C LYS A 190 -2.64 14.38 41.12
N GLU A 191 -1.44 14.50 40.56
CA GLU A 191 -1.20 15.15 39.26
C GLU A 191 -1.57 14.28 38.05
N GLU A 192 -1.63 12.95 38.22
CA GLU A 192 -1.99 11.99 37.17
C GLU A 192 -3.47 11.55 37.25
N GLN A 193 -4.17 11.96 38.31
CA GLN A 193 -5.59 11.66 38.50
C GLN A 193 -6.46 12.44 37.50
N PHE A 194 -7.54 11.82 37.05
CA PHE A 194 -8.45 12.41 36.07
C PHE A 194 -9.89 11.93 36.28
N GLU A 195 -10.86 12.66 35.74
CA GLU A 195 -12.28 12.32 35.89
C GLU A 195 -12.80 11.38 34.80
N TYR A 196 -13.58 10.38 35.22
CA TYR A 196 -14.37 9.50 34.37
C TYR A 196 -15.78 9.28 34.95
N LYS A 197 -16.79 9.77 34.21
CA LYS A 197 -18.22 9.57 34.51
C LYS A 197 -18.74 8.37 33.73
N LEU A 198 -19.38 7.44 34.44
CA LEU A 198 -19.92 6.22 33.86
C LEU A 198 -21.21 6.53 33.10
N GLU A 199 -21.34 6.03 31.87
CA GLU A 199 -22.55 6.17 31.06
C GLU A 199 -23.49 4.97 31.33
N ALA A 200 -24.70 5.25 31.82
CA ALA A 200 -25.86 4.34 31.83
C ALA A 200 -25.58 2.87 32.24
N GLY A 201 -25.04 2.63 33.44
CA GLY A 201 -24.90 1.26 33.99
C GLY A 201 -23.85 0.37 33.31
N ILE A 202 -23.10 0.90 32.34
CA ILE A 202 -22.03 0.18 31.64
C ILE A 202 -20.73 0.32 32.43
N ARG A 203 -20.29 -0.76 33.11
CA ARG A 203 -19.02 -0.79 33.85
C ARG A 203 -17.78 -1.01 32.98
N GLN A 204 -17.96 -1.46 31.75
CA GLN A 204 -16.88 -1.52 30.77
C GLN A 204 -16.68 -0.14 30.13
N ILE A 205 -15.48 0.42 30.25
CA ILE A 205 -15.16 1.73 29.68
C ILE A 205 -15.17 1.63 28.16
N GLN A 206 -16.11 2.32 27.49
CA GLN A 206 -16.20 2.36 26.02
C GLN A 206 -15.53 3.60 25.41
N GLN A 207 -15.38 4.68 26.19
CA GLN A 207 -14.78 5.93 25.71
C GLN A 207 -13.30 5.73 25.38
N GLU A 208 -12.95 5.86 24.10
CA GLU A 208 -11.62 5.51 23.60
C GLU A 208 -10.51 6.38 24.19
N LYS A 209 -10.80 7.66 24.45
CA LYS A 209 -9.87 8.59 25.11
C LYS A 209 -9.48 8.10 26.51
N VAL A 210 -10.46 7.60 27.28
CA VAL A 210 -10.24 7.11 28.65
C VAL A 210 -9.49 5.78 28.62
N LYS A 211 -9.82 4.88 27.69
CA LYS A 211 -9.06 3.64 27.51
C LYS A 211 -7.59 3.91 27.19
N GLN A 212 -7.32 4.83 26.26
CA GLN A 212 -5.96 5.22 25.90
C GLN A 212 -5.22 5.78 27.12
N GLN A 213 -5.84 6.69 27.87
CA GLN A 213 -5.24 7.29 29.05
C GLN A 213 -4.94 6.26 30.16
N VAL A 214 -5.88 5.35 30.47
CA VAL A 214 -5.66 4.27 31.45
C VAL A 214 -4.53 3.33 31.01
N THR A 215 -4.51 3.01 29.72
CA THR A 215 -3.47 2.16 29.10
C THR A 215 -2.10 2.85 29.18
N GLU A 216 -2.03 4.12 28.81
CA GLU A 216 -0.80 4.93 28.87
C GLU A 216 -0.28 5.11 30.30
N LEU A 217 -1.16 5.32 31.29
CA LEU A 217 -0.76 5.43 32.70
C LEU A 217 -0.18 4.13 33.23
N TRP A 218 -0.87 3.01 32.97
CA TRP A 218 -0.42 1.69 33.37
C TRP A 218 0.95 1.36 32.76
N PHE A 219 1.05 1.48 31.43
CA PHE A 219 2.26 1.14 30.71
C PHE A 219 3.39 2.14 30.96
N GLY A 220 3.06 3.43 31.07
CA GLY A 220 3.99 4.49 31.38
C GLY A 220 4.67 4.32 32.74
N LYS A 221 3.97 3.85 33.78
CA LYS A 221 4.61 3.60 35.07
C LYS A 221 5.35 2.27 35.13
N HIS A 222 4.70 1.17 34.77
CA HIS A 222 5.29 -0.15 34.96
C HIS A 222 6.35 -0.49 33.90
N TYR A 223 6.43 0.29 32.82
CA TYR A 223 7.35 0.07 31.71
C TYR A 223 8.10 1.35 31.28
N LYS A 224 8.21 2.34 32.20
CA LYS A 224 9.01 3.56 32.04
C LYS A 224 10.44 3.17 31.59
N ASN A 225 10.80 3.49 30.34
CA ASN A 225 12.02 3.10 29.63
C ASN A 225 12.21 1.59 29.36
N PRO A 226 11.65 1.05 28.25
CA PRO A 226 12.04 -0.27 27.76
C PRO A 226 13.47 -0.30 27.20
N THR A 227 14.15 0.84 27.11
CA THR A 227 15.59 0.92 26.82
C THR A 227 16.47 0.34 27.92
N ASN A 228 15.96 0.15 29.15
CA ASN A 228 16.76 -0.34 30.29
C ASN A 228 16.64 -1.84 30.59
N ILE A 229 15.82 -2.59 29.84
CA ILE A 229 15.97 -4.05 29.75
C ILE A 229 16.64 -4.34 28.40
N MET A 230 17.77 -3.68 28.18
CA MET A 230 18.77 -4.19 27.27
C MET A 230 19.14 -5.58 27.81
N TYR A 231 18.97 -6.62 26.99
CA TYR A 231 19.75 -7.84 27.12
C TYR A 231 21.14 -7.41 27.56
N ARG A 232 21.65 -7.97 28.67
CA ARG A 232 23.07 -7.90 28.98
C ARG A 232 23.74 -8.51 27.76
N THR A 233 24.09 -7.65 26.82
CA THR A 233 24.85 -8.01 25.65
C THR A 233 26.13 -8.47 26.30
N ALA A 234 26.44 -9.77 26.19
CA ALA A 234 27.83 -10.16 26.18
C ALA A 234 28.48 -9.17 25.20
N ARG A 235 29.30 -8.28 25.75
CA ARG A 235 29.90 -7.15 25.04
C ARG A 235 30.56 -7.69 23.78
N ILE A 236 29.90 -7.59 22.64
CA ILE A 236 30.59 -7.38 21.38
C ILE A 236 30.80 -5.88 21.35
N THR A 237 32.01 -5.51 21.75
CA THR A 237 32.54 -4.15 21.83
C THR A 237 32.29 -3.39 20.53
N SER A 238 31.39 -2.40 20.55
CA SER A 238 31.40 -1.30 19.59
C SER A 238 32.23 -0.14 20.16
N ALA A 239 33.13 0.39 19.33
CA ALA A 239 34.29 1.20 19.74
C ALA A 239 33.99 2.66 20.15
N ARG A 240 32.74 3.02 20.47
CA ARG A 240 32.34 4.43 20.70
C ARG A 240 32.13 4.85 22.16
N ASP A 241 32.06 3.92 23.10
CA ASP A 241 31.84 4.23 24.54
C ASP A 241 33.11 4.18 25.40
N MET A 242 34.31 4.09 24.80
CA MET A 242 35.56 3.95 25.54
C MET A 242 36.26 5.29 25.88
N TYR A 243 35.73 6.44 25.45
CA TYR A 243 36.29 7.76 25.77
C TYR A 243 35.14 8.78 25.86
N PHE A 244 34.65 9.23 27.02
CA PHE A 244 35.33 10.17 27.91
C PHE A 244 34.74 10.09 29.32
N ARG A 245 35.54 9.66 30.32
CA ARG A 245 35.49 10.23 31.67
C ARG A 245 36.90 10.23 32.26
N GLY A 246 37.42 11.45 32.46
CA GLY A 246 38.46 11.82 33.44
C GLY A 246 39.85 11.22 33.28
N GLY A 247 40.85 12.06 32.99
CA GLY A 247 42.26 11.75 33.31
C GLY A 247 42.50 11.61 34.83
N PRO A 248 43.70 11.25 35.32
CA PRO A 248 45.01 11.50 34.71
C PRO A 248 46.02 10.32 34.68
N LYS A 249 47.01 10.49 33.78
CA LYS A 249 48.43 10.07 33.85
C LYS A 249 48.73 8.58 34.12
N ILE A 250 49.12 7.86 33.04
CA ILE A 250 50.37 7.08 33.05
C ILE A 250 51.09 7.33 31.72
N ARG A 251 52.36 7.72 31.86
CA ARG A 251 53.31 8.04 30.80
C ARG A 251 53.78 6.78 30.08
N ASP A 252 54.24 7.01 28.86
CA ASP A 252 55.19 6.17 28.11
C ASP A 252 54.65 4.87 27.50
N ALA A 253 54.48 4.88 26.17
CA ALA A 253 55.49 4.31 25.27
C ALA A 253 54.99 4.19 23.83
N ARG A 254 55.76 4.82 22.93
CA ARG A 254 56.03 4.49 21.50
C ARG A 254 54.84 4.13 20.59
N ARG A 255 54.62 5.05 19.64
CA ARG A 255 53.88 4.92 18.39
C ARG A 255 54.13 3.57 17.69
N GLN A 256 53.10 2.73 17.62
CA GLN A 256 52.88 1.83 16.48
C GLN A 256 51.68 2.37 15.69
N ARG A 257 51.86 2.60 14.39
CA ARG A 257 50.76 2.99 13.49
C ARG A 257 49.80 1.79 13.39
N LYS A 258 48.57 1.94 13.87
CA LYS A 258 47.49 0.99 13.57
C LYS A 258 47.08 1.13 12.10
N PRO A 259 46.68 0.03 11.42
CA PRO A 259 46.08 0.11 10.09
C PRO A 259 44.78 0.92 10.16
N ASP A 260 44.51 1.72 9.12
CA ASP A 260 43.32 2.57 9.05
C ASP A 260 42.05 1.71 9.17
N ALA A 261 41.24 2.01 10.19
CA ALA A 261 39.99 1.30 10.41
C ALA A 261 38.99 1.63 9.30
N ILE A 262 38.54 0.58 8.61
CA ILE A 262 37.57 0.63 7.52
C ILE A 262 36.19 0.98 8.11
N PHE A 263 35.71 2.20 7.90
CA PHE A 263 34.35 2.59 8.23
C PHE A 263 33.52 2.69 6.93
N GLY A 264 32.62 1.72 6.70
CA GLY A 264 31.61 1.81 5.66
C GLY A 264 30.56 2.87 6.01
N ASN A 265 30.05 3.58 5.00
CA ASN A 265 28.90 4.48 5.19
C ASN A 265 27.63 3.65 5.50
N GLY A 266 26.68 4.23 6.22
CA GLY A 266 25.38 3.58 6.48
C GLY A 266 24.66 3.24 5.18
N TYR A 267 24.16 2.02 5.05
CA TYR A 267 23.46 1.53 3.85
C TYR A 267 21.95 1.80 3.94
N SER A 268 21.37 2.32 2.85
CA SER A 268 19.91 2.40 2.67
C SER A 268 19.42 1.15 1.94
N THR A 269 18.41 0.47 2.47
CA THR A 269 17.75 -0.68 1.81
C THR A 269 16.64 -0.25 0.86
N HIS A 270 16.58 1.04 0.51
CA HIS A 270 15.57 1.58 -0.40
C HIS A 270 16.24 2.02 -1.70
N ASP A 271 15.75 1.47 -2.80
CA ASP A 271 16.29 1.72 -4.13
C ASP A 271 15.85 3.07 -4.74
N TYR A 272 15.27 3.95 -3.92
CA TYR A 272 14.69 5.20 -4.40
C TYR A 272 15.72 6.20 -4.93
N ASP A 273 16.98 6.08 -4.51
CA ASP A 273 18.07 7.00 -4.84
C ASP A 273 19.01 6.47 -5.94
N PHE A 274 18.69 5.34 -6.59
CA PHE A 274 19.52 4.84 -7.69
C PHE A 274 19.14 5.51 -9.01
N GLU A 275 20.14 5.84 -9.81
CA GLU A 275 19.90 6.14 -11.23
C GLU A 275 19.23 4.92 -11.89
N PRO A 276 18.24 5.11 -12.77
CA PRO A 276 17.62 4.00 -13.49
C PRO A 276 18.67 3.19 -14.27
N LYS A 277 18.78 1.90 -13.95
CA LYS A 277 19.67 0.93 -14.61
C LYS A 277 18.88 0.00 -15.52
N LEU A 278 19.56 -0.88 -16.26
CA LEU A 278 18.91 -1.96 -17.04
C LEU A 278 17.99 -1.47 -18.17
N ASP A 279 18.34 -0.32 -18.75
CA ASP A 279 17.54 0.37 -19.78
C ASP A 279 16.14 0.80 -19.32
N VAL A 280 15.86 0.83 -18.01
CA VAL A 280 14.54 1.20 -17.48
C VAL A 280 14.07 2.55 -18.01
N GLY A 281 14.97 3.52 -18.20
CA GLY A 281 14.62 4.83 -18.78
C GLY A 281 14.11 4.74 -20.24
N ILE A 282 14.71 3.86 -21.06
CA ILE A 282 14.25 3.64 -22.45
C ILE A 282 12.87 2.96 -22.43
N LEU A 283 12.72 1.95 -21.57
CA LEU A 283 11.48 1.18 -21.46
C LEU A 283 10.33 2.02 -20.88
N SER A 284 10.58 2.83 -19.86
CA SER A 284 9.58 3.70 -19.25
C SER A 284 9.12 4.78 -20.22
N LYS A 285 10.06 5.39 -20.97
CA LYS A 285 9.74 6.37 -22.01
C LYS A 285 8.92 5.76 -23.16
N SER A 286 9.29 4.58 -23.62
CA SER A 286 8.55 3.83 -24.65
C SER A 286 7.13 3.49 -24.19
N PHE A 287 6.98 3.00 -22.95
CA PHE A 287 5.69 2.64 -22.37
C PHE A 287 4.82 3.87 -22.06
N ALA A 288 5.40 4.96 -21.58
CA ALA A 288 4.71 6.25 -21.42
C ALA A 288 4.15 6.76 -22.76
N ASN A 289 4.93 6.63 -23.83
CA ASN A 289 4.48 6.99 -25.18
C ASN A 289 3.34 6.08 -25.68
N LEU A 290 3.39 4.78 -25.37
CA LEU A 290 2.29 3.86 -25.65
C LEU A 290 1.00 4.33 -24.95
N ILE A 291 1.09 4.64 -23.65
CA ILE A 291 -0.05 5.14 -22.85
C ILE A 291 -0.63 6.44 -23.43
N ARG A 292 0.22 7.37 -23.88
CA ARG A 292 -0.22 8.62 -24.54
C ARG A 292 -0.99 8.35 -25.85
N ASN A 293 -0.54 7.39 -26.64
CA ASN A 293 -1.09 7.11 -27.97
C ASN A 293 -2.33 6.21 -27.97
N LEU A 294 -2.64 5.53 -26.86
CA LEU A 294 -3.91 4.83 -26.65
C LEU A 294 -5.14 5.77 -26.58
N LYS A 295 -4.96 7.07 -26.84
CA LYS A 295 -6.02 8.08 -26.94
C LYS A 295 -7.10 7.74 -27.97
N ASN A 296 -6.75 7.06 -29.06
CA ASN A 296 -7.64 6.81 -30.21
C ASN A 296 -8.08 5.34 -30.37
N SER A 297 -7.71 4.47 -29.44
CA SER A 297 -8.14 3.06 -29.43
C SER A 297 -8.56 2.70 -28.01
N PRO A 298 -9.81 3.04 -27.62
CA PRO A 298 -10.30 2.69 -26.30
C PRO A 298 -10.30 1.16 -26.16
N GLY A 299 -9.56 0.68 -25.18
CA GLY A 299 -10.06 -0.42 -24.38
C GLY A 299 -9.36 -1.75 -24.40
N GLN A 300 -8.36 -1.85 -23.53
CA GLN A 300 -8.04 -3.07 -22.78
C GLN A 300 -6.96 -2.74 -21.74
N MET A 301 -6.75 -3.68 -20.83
CA MET A 301 -5.73 -3.57 -19.79
C MET A 301 -4.34 -3.65 -20.43
N LEU A 302 -3.39 -2.86 -19.94
CA LEU A 302 -1.96 -3.01 -20.24
C LEU A 302 -1.30 -3.86 -19.16
N GLY A 303 -0.48 -4.82 -19.56
CA GLY A 303 0.28 -5.66 -18.63
C GLY A 303 1.68 -5.12 -18.38
N VAL A 304 2.10 -5.07 -17.12
CA VAL A 304 3.51 -4.95 -16.73
C VAL A 304 3.89 -6.26 -16.05
N PHE A 305 4.64 -7.10 -16.77
CA PHE A 305 4.98 -8.46 -16.35
C PHE A 305 6.40 -8.55 -15.79
N GLY A 306 6.68 -9.63 -15.08
CA GLY A 306 7.97 -9.91 -14.47
C GLY A 306 7.83 -10.51 -13.08
N GLN A 307 8.88 -11.23 -12.68
CA GLN A 307 8.93 -11.93 -11.39
C GLN A 307 8.86 -10.98 -10.19
N TRP A 308 8.55 -11.54 -9.02
CA TRP A 308 8.66 -10.83 -7.75
C TRP A 308 10.08 -10.27 -7.54
N GLY A 309 10.15 -9.01 -7.08
CA GLY A 309 11.41 -8.31 -6.88
C GLY A 309 12.05 -7.74 -8.16
N ARG A 310 11.53 -8.02 -9.37
CA ARG A 310 12.10 -7.51 -10.62
C ARG A 310 12.02 -5.98 -10.80
N GLY A 311 11.17 -5.33 -10.01
CA GLY A 311 11.03 -3.88 -10.00
C GLY A 311 9.81 -3.34 -10.74
N LYS A 312 8.72 -4.12 -10.91
CA LYS A 312 7.47 -3.66 -11.56
C LYS A 312 6.95 -2.32 -11.01
N THR A 313 6.90 -2.17 -9.68
CA THR A 313 6.50 -0.92 -9.03
C THR A 313 7.50 0.21 -9.27
N TYR A 314 8.81 -0.08 -9.30
CA TYR A 314 9.84 0.91 -9.60
C TYR A 314 9.74 1.38 -11.05
N PHE A 315 9.56 0.44 -12.00
CA PHE A 315 9.32 0.72 -13.41
C PHE A 315 8.11 1.63 -13.60
N MET A 316 6.99 1.35 -12.93
CA MET A 316 5.81 2.20 -13.04
C MET A 316 6.02 3.60 -12.46
N ARG A 317 6.81 3.75 -11.39
CA ARG A 317 7.21 5.08 -10.91
C ARG A 317 8.01 5.86 -11.96
N GLN A 318 8.91 5.20 -12.69
CA GLN A 318 9.65 5.82 -13.79
C GLN A 318 8.70 6.23 -14.94
N VAL A 319 7.68 5.42 -15.21
CA VAL A 319 6.62 5.78 -16.18
C VAL A 319 5.80 6.99 -15.70
N GLU A 320 5.50 7.10 -14.40
CA GLU A 320 4.82 8.27 -13.82
C GLU A 320 5.63 9.55 -14.00
N GLU A 321 6.95 9.47 -13.79
CA GLU A 321 7.90 10.57 -14.01
C GLU A 321 7.94 10.98 -15.49
N GLU A 322 8.06 10.01 -16.40
CA GLU A 322 8.03 10.23 -17.85
C GLU A 322 6.71 10.86 -18.31
N LEU A 323 5.58 10.41 -17.75
CA LEU A 323 4.25 10.97 -18.00
C LEU A 323 4.04 12.36 -17.37
N LYS A 324 5.05 12.90 -16.68
CA LYS A 324 5.00 14.19 -15.96
C LYS A 324 3.78 14.26 -15.05
N LEU A 325 3.47 13.15 -14.37
CA LEU A 325 2.39 13.08 -13.37
C LEU A 325 2.88 13.80 -12.12
N THR A 326 2.84 15.13 -12.15
CA THR A 326 3.34 15.98 -11.07
C THR A 326 2.57 15.76 -9.78
N HIS A 327 3.16 14.99 -8.86
CA HIS A 327 2.93 15.18 -7.44
C HIS A 327 3.55 16.54 -7.06
N HIS A 328 2.72 17.55 -6.84
CA HIS A 328 3.09 18.83 -6.22
C HIS A 328 3.82 19.90 -7.06
N LYS A 329 3.51 20.14 -8.34
CA LYS A 329 3.86 21.44 -8.98
C LYS A 329 2.64 22.10 -9.59
N LYS A 330 2.55 23.43 -9.42
CA LYS A 330 1.51 24.29 -9.98
C LYS A 330 1.19 23.86 -11.40
N ALA A 331 -0.10 23.73 -11.69
CA ALA A 331 -0.62 23.76 -13.04
C ALA A 331 -0.44 25.16 -13.64
N ASP A 332 0.80 25.60 -13.82
CA ASP A 332 1.12 26.85 -14.51
C ASP A 332 1.19 26.58 -16.02
N ASN A 333 0.15 27.05 -16.71
CA ASN A 333 0.08 27.53 -18.10
C ASN A 333 0.62 26.70 -19.30
N LYS A 334 1.24 25.54 -19.14
CA LYS A 334 1.44 24.60 -20.27
C LYS A 334 0.46 23.42 -20.16
N LYS A 335 -0.77 23.63 -20.62
CA LYS A 335 -1.88 22.64 -20.72
C LYS A 335 -1.57 21.39 -21.57
N LYS A 336 -0.33 21.14 -21.99
CA LYS A 336 0.07 20.05 -22.89
C LYS A 336 0.81 18.88 -22.21
N GLU A 337 1.38 19.03 -21.01
CA GLU A 337 2.32 18.02 -20.50
C GLU A 337 1.71 16.85 -19.71
N ASN A 338 0.65 17.06 -18.92
CA ASN A 338 0.02 15.99 -18.14
C ASN A 338 -1.42 15.71 -18.63
N GLN A 339 -1.60 14.57 -19.30
CA GLN A 339 -2.85 14.12 -19.89
C GLN A 339 -3.66 13.17 -18.99
N PHE A 340 -3.20 12.87 -17.77
CA PHE A 340 -3.80 11.83 -16.92
C PHE A 340 -4.08 12.30 -15.49
N TYR A 341 -5.17 11.78 -14.92
CA TYR A 341 -5.33 11.62 -13.49
C TYR A 341 -4.78 10.24 -13.12
N TYR A 342 -3.98 10.17 -12.07
CA TYR A 342 -3.34 8.92 -11.68
C TYR A 342 -3.97 8.35 -10.42
N LEU A 343 -4.27 7.05 -10.42
CA LEU A 343 -4.71 6.31 -9.25
C LEU A 343 -3.93 5.02 -9.12
N LYS A 344 -3.17 4.88 -8.03
CA LYS A 344 -2.57 3.61 -7.63
C LYS A 344 -3.53 2.82 -6.74
N PHE A 345 -3.80 1.57 -7.13
CA PHE A 345 -4.70 0.65 -6.45
C PHE A 345 -3.98 -0.66 -6.13
N HIS A 346 -3.87 -0.99 -4.84
CA HIS A 346 -3.26 -2.26 -4.39
C HIS A 346 -4.33 -3.34 -4.24
N ALA A 347 -4.32 -4.35 -5.10
CA ALA A 347 -5.34 -5.40 -5.10
C ALA A 347 -5.27 -6.28 -3.83
N TRP A 348 -4.05 -6.64 -3.40
CA TRP A 348 -3.82 -7.50 -2.23
C TRP A 348 -4.41 -6.96 -0.92
N LYS A 349 -4.33 -5.64 -0.69
CA LYS A 349 -4.77 -5.02 0.57
C LYS A 349 -6.26 -5.28 0.88
N TYR A 350 -7.04 -5.72 -0.12
CA TYR A 350 -8.48 -5.89 -0.02
C TYR A 350 -8.96 -7.29 -0.39
N GLN A 351 -8.05 -8.28 -0.45
CA GLN A 351 -8.37 -9.67 -0.83
C GLN A 351 -9.42 -10.34 0.06
N ASP A 352 -9.50 -9.94 1.34
CA ASP A 352 -10.45 -10.49 2.32
C ASP A 352 -11.81 -9.77 2.31
N THR A 353 -11.97 -8.74 1.47
CA THR A 353 -13.21 -7.98 1.35
C THR A 353 -14.01 -8.48 0.16
N GLU A 354 -15.28 -8.82 0.37
CA GLU A 354 -16.17 -9.35 -0.68
C GLU A 354 -16.53 -8.32 -1.78
N GLY A 355 -16.04 -7.07 -1.66
CA GLY A 355 -16.35 -5.97 -2.57
C GLY A 355 -15.13 -5.18 -3.02
N VAL A 356 -14.16 -5.81 -3.71
CA VAL A 356 -13.04 -5.12 -4.39
C VAL A 356 -13.53 -3.92 -5.21
N TRP A 357 -14.66 -4.08 -5.90
CA TRP A 357 -15.36 -3.03 -6.65
C TRP A 357 -15.76 -1.81 -5.81
N ALA A 358 -16.26 -2.04 -4.60
CA ALA A 358 -16.71 -0.96 -3.73
C ALA A 358 -15.51 -0.12 -3.27
N TYR A 359 -14.37 -0.77 -3.04
CA TYR A 359 -13.13 -0.09 -2.67
C TYR A 359 -12.47 0.62 -3.87
N LEU A 360 -12.49 0.01 -5.07
CA LEU A 360 -12.05 0.69 -6.29
C LEU A 360 -12.88 1.95 -6.55
N TYR A 361 -14.20 1.83 -6.45
CA TYR A 361 -15.12 2.95 -6.54
C TYR A 361 -14.81 4.02 -5.48
N GLN A 362 -14.59 3.63 -4.23
CA GLN A 362 -14.24 4.58 -3.17
C GLN A 362 -12.95 5.34 -3.48
N SER A 363 -11.93 4.63 -3.99
CA SER A 363 -10.64 5.21 -4.34
C SER A 363 -10.76 6.21 -5.50
N ILE A 364 -11.55 5.86 -6.53
CA ILE A 364 -11.85 6.76 -7.65
C ILE A 364 -12.68 7.96 -7.20
N MET A 365 -13.67 7.75 -6.33
CA MET A 365 -14.48 8.83 -5.75
C MET A 365 -13.60 9.80 -4.96
N GLU A 366 -12.74 9.29 -4.08
CA GLU A 366 -11.84 10.12 -3.28
C GLU A 366 -10.90 10.96 -4.16
N LEU A 367 -10.33 10.34 -5.21
CA LEU A 367 -9.54 11.06 -6.20
C LEU A 367 -10.37 12.13 -6.94
N TYR A 368 -11.61 11.81 -7.34
CA TYR A 368 -12.52 12.77 -7.94
C TYR A 368 -12.82 13.95 -7.01
N LEU A 369 -12.96 13.73 -5.70
CA LEU A 369 -13.25 14.81 -4.76
C LEU A 369 -12.04 15.69 -4.45
N THR A 370 -10.84 15.15 -4.61
CA THR A 370 -9.60 15.80 -4.21
C THR A 370 -8.78 16.36 -5.38
N HIS A 371 -9.04 15.97 -6.64
CA HIS A 371 -8.21 16.37 -7.81
C HIS A 371 -8.09 17.88 -8.07
N LYS A 372 -8.97 18.71 -7.50
CA LYS A 372 -8.91 20.18 -7.59
C LYS A 372 -8.22 20.85 -6.42
N ASN A 373 -7.87 20.09 -5.39
CA ASN A 373 -7.25 20.63 -4.20
C ASN A 373 -5.77 20.89 -4.46
N ASP A 374 -5.34 22.11 -4.16
CA ASP A 374 -3.96 22.51 -4.31
C ASP A 374 -3.14 21.99 -3.12
N GLU A 375 -2.55 20.80 -3.24
CA GLU A 375 -1.81 20.15 -2.16
C GLU A 375 -0.56 20.92 -1.73
N LEU A 376 0.01 21.76 -2.59
CA LEU A 376 1.16 22.60 -2.25
C LEU A 376 0.84 23.60 -1.13
N ARG A 377 -0.43 24.02 -1.02
CA ARG A 377 -0.87 24.94 0.04
C ARG A 377 -0.96 24.30 1.42
N LYS A 378 -0.86 22.95 1.53
CA LYS A 378 -0.75 22.25 2.83
C LYS A 378 0.50 22.67 3.60
N HIS A 379 1.57 23.06 2.89
CA HIS A 379 2.85 23.49 3.46
C HIS A 379 3.05 25.02 3.40
N GLY A 380 1.99 25.78 3.10
CA GLY A 380 2.03 27.24 3.08
C GLY A 380 2.06 27.87 4.48
N LYS A 381 1.97 29.21 4.53
CA LYS A 381 1.93 29.98 5.80
C LYS A 381 0.79 29.49 6.70
N TRP A 382 0.89 29.73 8.02
CA TRP A 382 -0.09 29.28 9.02
C TRP A 382 -1.56 29.50 8.60
N PHE A 383 -1.92 30.70 8.13
CA PHE A 383 -3.29 31.00 7.66
C PHE A 383 -3.72 30.15 6.46
N GLN A 384 -2.81 29.90 5.52
CA GLN A 384 -3.07 29.09 4.33
C GLN A 384 -3.30 27.63 4.72
N ARG A 385 -2.50 27.10 5.65
CA ARG A 385 -2.57 25.71 6.12
C ARG A 385 -3.80 25.43 7.00
N TYR A 386 -4.07 26.28 7.99
CA TYR A 386 -5.03 25.98 9.05
C TYR A 386 -6.44 26.53 8.79
N ILE A 387 -6.60 27.55 7.94
CA ILE A 387 -7.89 28.20 7.72
C ILE A 387 -8.32 28.11 6.26
N TYR A 388 -7.51 28.63 5.33
CA TYR A 388 -7.90 28.71 3.92
C TYR A 388 -8.00 27.33 3.25
N TYR A 389 -6.98 26.48 3.38
CA TYR A 389 -6.95 25.15 2.75
C TYR A 389 -8.14 24.26 3.17
N PRO A 390 -8.46 24.06 4.47
CA PRO A 390 -9.59 23.21 4.85
C PRO A 390 -10.95 23.76 4.39
N LEU A 391 -11.15 25.09 4.39
CA LEU A 391 -12.36 25.72 3.87
C LEU A 391 -12.47 25.55 2.35
N ALA A 392 -11.41 25.85 1.61
CA ALA A 392 -11.37 25.73 0.15
C ALA A 392 -11.51 24.27 -0.30
N SER A 393 -10.87 23.34 0.39
CA SER A 393 -10.98 21.89 0.13
C SER A 393 -12.41 21.40 0.31
N LYS A 394 -13.07 21.73 1.44
CA LYS A 394 -14.47 21.37 1.66
C LYS A 394 -15.41 22.02 0.65
N TRP A 395 -15.17 23.27 0.26
CA TRP A 395 -15.96 23.96 -0.77
C TRP A 395 -15.81 23.32 -2.16
N ASN A 396 -14.59 22.92 -2.53
CA ASN A 396 -14.35 22.21 -3.77
C ASN A 396 -15.03 20.84 -3.78
N GLU A 397 -14.92 20.08 -2.69
CA GLU A 397 -15.57 18.79 -2.51
C GLU A 397 -17.10 18.93 -2.65
N THR A 398 -17.72 19.87 -1.93
CA THR A 398 -19.18 20.08 -2.03
C THR A 398 -19.63 20.50 -3.42
N ARG A 399 -18.85 21.34 -4.11
CA ARG A 399 -19.14 21.74 -5.50
C ARG A 399 -19.05 20.56 -6.47
N LEU A 400 -18.06 19.69 -6.30
CA LEU A 400 -17.88 18.49 -7.13
C LEU A 400 -18.99 17.48 -6.88
N LEU A 401 -19.35 17.25 -5.61
CA LEU A 401 -20.48 16.39 -5.27
C LEU A 401 -21.83 16.94 -5.77
N PHE A 402 -22.04 18.27 -5.74
CA PHE A 402 -23.21 18.89 -6.36
C PHE A 402 -23.26 18.63 -7.86
N ARG A 403 -22.12 18.78 -8.56
CA ARG A 403 -22.02 18.47 -10.00
C ARG A 403 -22.33 17.01 -10.29
N LEU A 404 -21.80 16.09 -9.49
CA LEU A 404 -22.08 14.66 -9.58
C LEU A 404 -23.58 14.38 -9.42
N ASN A 405 -24.20 14.95 -8.38
CA ASN A 405 -25.63 14.78 -8.11
C ASN A 405 -26.52 15.34 -9.22
N ARG A 406 -26.12 16.44 -9.85
CA ARG A 406 -26.84 17.00 -11.00
C ARG A 406 -26.90 16.03 -12.17
N ILE A 407 -25.81 15.28 -12.39
CA ILE A 407 -25.73 14.28 -13.46
C ILE A 407 -26.49 13.00 -13.06
N ARG A 408 -26.38 12.57 -11.80
CA ARG A 408 -27.03 11.35 -11.29
C ARG A 408 -28.56 11.45 -11.20
N ASN A 409 -29.07 12.55 -10.62
CA ASN A 409 -30.49 12.71 -10.29
C ASN A 409 -31.24 13.66 -11.25
N GLY A 410 -30.55 14.21 -12.24
CA GLY A 410 -31.06 15.26 -13.12
C GLY A 410 -31.28 16.61 -12.41
N MET A 411 -31.60 17.64 -13.20
CA MET A 411 -31.94 18.97 -12.67
C MET A 411 -33.40 19.08 -12.21
N PHE A 412 -34.26 18.13 -12.58
CA PHE A 412 -35.71 18.19 -12.34
C PHE A 412 -36.08 18.40 -10.87
N ASN A 413 -35.45 17.66 -9.94
CA ASN A 413 -35.73 17.82 -8.51
C ASN A 413 -35.32 19.21 -7.99
N LEU A 414 -34.24 19.78 -8.54
CA LEU A 414 -33.76 21.12 -8.18
C LEU A 414 -34.66 22.21 -8.79
N SER A 415 -35.06 22.05 -10.06
CA SER A 415 -35.96 22.99 -10.72
C SER A 415 -37.34 22.97 -10.09
N MET A 416 -37.89 21.80 -9.77
CA MET A 416 -39.16 21.69 -9.04
C MET A 416 -39.10 22.37 -7.68
N PHE A 417 -38.00 22.20 -6.95
CA PHE A 417 -37.79 22.91 -5.68
C PHE A 417 -37.76 24.43 -5.86
N ILE A 418 -37.04 24.93 -6.87
CA ILE A 418 -36.95 26.37 -7.17
C ILE A 418 -38.32 26.91 -7.62
N VAL A 419 -39.05 26.19 -8.47
CA VAL A 419 -40.38 26.59 -8.96
C VAL A 419 -41.39 26.63 -7.83
N VAL A 420 -41.43 25.62 -6.94
CA VAL A 420 -42.31 25.60 -5.77
C VAL A 420 -41.95 26.73 -4.79
N SER A 421 -40.66 27.00 -4.59
CA SER A 421 -40.20 28.11 -3.76
C SER A 421 -40.59 29.48 -4.33
N LEU A 422 -40.44 29.67 -5.65
CA LEU A 422 -40.85 30.89 -6.34
C LEU A 422 -42.37 31.07 -6.33
N LEU A 423 -43.14 30.00 -6.51
CA LEU A 423 -44.61 30.02 -6.39
C LEU A 423 -45.04 30.41 -4.97
N ALA A 424 -44.39 29.87 -3.93
CA ALA A 424 -44.69 30.23 -2.56
C ALA A 424 -44.42 31.72 -2.29
N VAL A 425 -43.31 32.27 -2.81
CA VAL A 425 -43.00 33.70 -2.72
C VAL A 425 -44.01 34.54 -3.51
N LEU A 426 -44.41 34.12 -4.71
CA LEU A 426 -45.42 34.79 -5.54
C LEU A 426 -46.78 34.85 -4.85
N ILE A 427 -47.23 33.75 -4.24
CA ILE A 427 -48.50 33.71 -3.49
C ILE A 427 -48.49 34.74 -2.35
N VAL A 428 -47.37 34.85 -1.63
CA VAL A 428 -47.20 35.85 -0.56
C VAL A 428 -47.26 37.29 -1.09
N ILE A 429 -46.68 37.56 -2.27
CA ILE A 429 -46.67 38.90 -2.89
C ILE A 429 -48.05 39.29 -3.43
N PHE A 430 -48.72 38.40 -4.16
CA PHE A 430 -50.00 38.70 -4.84
C PHE A 430 -51.22 38.66 -3.91
N TYR A 431 -51.15 37.92 -2.81
CA TYR A 431 -52.20 37.86 -1.80
C TYR A 431 -51.67 38.31 -0.44
N PRO A 432 -51.34 39.60 -0.24
CA PRO A 432 -50.75 40.07 1.02
C PRO A 432 -51.71 39.96 2.22
N ASN A 433 -53.02 39.93 1.96
CA ASN A 433 -54.04 39.69 2.98
C ASN A 433 -54.11 38.23 3.45
N PHE A 434 -53.49 37.29 2.73
CA PHE A 434 -53.40 35.87 3.09
C PHE A 434 -52.58 35.64 4.38
N LEU A 435 -51.64 36.55 4.69
CA LEU A 435 -50.84 36.51 5.90
C LEU A 435 -51.54 37.09 7.14
N LYS A 436 -52.74 37.70 6.98
CA LYS A 436 -53.47 38.33 8.09
C LYS A 436 -54.18 37.34 9.02
N ASP A 437 -54.40 36.10 8.58
CA ASP A 437 -54.76 34.99 9.49
C ASP A 437 -53.48 34.35 10.03
N VAL A 438 -52.83 35.12 10.91
CA VAL A 438 -51.37 35.15 11.13
C VAL A 438 -50.77 33.87 11.69
N LYS A 439 -51.53 32.97 12.31
CA LYS A 439 -50.93 31.81 13.03
C LYS A 439 -50.83 30.53 12.20
N PHE A 440 -51.82 30.24 11.36
CA PHE A 440 -51.84 28.98 10.62
C PHE A 440 -51.00 29.05 9.34
N TRP A 441 -51.10 30.13 8.57
CA TRP A 441 -50.43 30.23 7.26
C TRP A 441 -48.94 30.57 7.32
N THR A 442 -48.51 31.40 8.28
CA THR A 442 -47.08 31.66 8.51
C THR A 442 -46.36 30.41 9.02
N ALA A 443 -47.03 29.64 9.89
CA ALA A 443 -46.56 28.33 10.33
C ALA A 443 -46.57 27.32 9.18
N PHE A 444 -47.64 27.22 8.39
CA PHE A 444 -47.75 26.25 7.30
C PHE A 444 -46.75 26.51 6.16
N LEU A 445 -46.64 27.75 5.66
CA LEU A 445 -45.66 28.11 4.64
C LEU A 445 -44.23 28.03 5.19
N GLY A 446 -44.01 28.51 6.42
CA GLY A 446 -42.74 28.39 7.12
C GLY A 446 -42.31 26.93 7.29
N THR A 447 -43.19 26.05 7.76
CA THR A 447 -42.91 24.63 7.93
C THR A 447 -42.84 23.88 6.62
N SER A 448 -43.67 24.18 5.62
CA SER A 448 -43.66 23.48 4.33
C SER A 448 -42.40 23.83 3.53
N ILE A 449 -42.04 25.12 3.47
CA ILE A 449 -40.77 25.57 2.87
C ILE A 449 -39.61 25.03 3.69
N SER A 450 -39.65 25.08 5.03
CA SER A 450 -38.57 24.54 5.86
C SER A 450 -38.43 23.03 5.74
N ILE A 451 -39.53 22.27 5.63
CA ILE A 451 -39.52 20.82 5.42
C ILE A 451 -39.03 20.50 4.01
N GLN A 452 -39.41 21.25 2.98
CA GLN A 452 -38.91 21.04 1.62
C GLN A 452 -37.45 21.44 1.49
N VAL A 453 -37.03 22.55 2.10
CA VAL A 453 -35.64 22.97 2.23
C VAL A 453 -34.87 21.93 3.02
N LEU A 454 -35.40 21.39 4.12
CA LEU A 454 -34.78 20.35 4.93
C LEU A 454 -34.73 19.01 4.19
N LEU A 455 -35.75 18.63 3.43
CA LEU A 455 -35.79 17.41 2.62
C LEU A 455 -34.84 17.53 1.41
N PHE A 456 -34.79 18.69 0.77
CA PHE A 456 -33.84 19.02 -0.29
C PHE A 456 -32.41 19.08 0.26
N LEU A 457 -32.19 19.77 1.38
CA LEU A 457 -30.91 19.83 2.08
C LEU A 457 -30.52 18.47 2.63
N ASN A 458 -31.44 17.60 3.09
CA ASN A 458 -31.14 16.23 3.53
C ASN A 458 -30.84 15.32 2.33
N LYS A 459 -31.55 15.46 1.21
CA LYS A 459 -31.30 14.71 -0.03
C LYS A 459 -30.03 15.20 -0.74
N ALA A 460 -29.71 16.48 -0.63
CA ALA A 460 -28.43 17.07 -0.95
C ALA A 460 -27.40 16.54 0.05
N TRP A 461 -27.38 16.96 1.32
CA TRP A 461 -26.43 16.59 2.39
C TRP A 461 -26.23 15.09 2.66
N LYS A 462 -27.09 14.18 2.18
CA LYS A 462 -26.74 12.77 1.89
C LYS A 462 -25.71 12.63 0.74
N LEU A 463 -24.80 13.61 0.62
CA LEU A 463 -23.98 13.97 -0.54
C LEU A 463 -22.84 12.97 -0.77
N GLY A 464 -22.46 12.11 0.19
CA GLY A 464 -21.54 10.98 -0.03
C GLY A 464 -22.12 9.63 0.40
N ASP A 465 -23.39 9.62 0.82
CA ASP A 465 -23.88 8.58 1.71
C ASP A 465 -24.41 7.36 0.95
N LYS A 466 -24.79 7.49 -0.33
CA LYS A 466 -25.19 6.31 -1.13
C LYS A 466 -23.98 5.41 -1.43
N GLY A 467 -22.86 5.99 -1.89
CA GLY A 467 -21.59 5.30 -2.08
C GLY A 467 -21.00 4.77 -0.77
N LYS A 468 -20.97 5.59 0.30
CA LYS A 468 -20.56 5.13 1.65
C LYS A 468 -21.49 4.07 2.23
N ARG A 469 -22.80 4.14 1.99
CA ARG A 469 -23.76 3.10 2.39
C ARG A 469 -23.65 1.84 1.55
N LEU A 470 -23.28 1.92 0.26
CA LEU A 470 -22.93 0.75 -0.55
C LEU A 470 -21.69 0.07 0.05
N VAL A 471 -20.60 0.81 0.24
CA VAL A 471 -19.37 0.29 0.87
C VAL A 471 -19.65 -0.30 2.27
N LYS A 472 -20.44 0.39 3.11
CA LYS A 472 -20.79 -0.03 4.48
C LYS A 472 -21.80 -1.18 4.54
N ARG A 473 -22.68 -1.34 3.54
CA ARG A 473 -23.69 -2.42 3.46
C ARG A 473 -23.08 -3.74 2.99
N TYR A 474 -21.96 -3.69 2.27
CA TYR A 474 -21.38 -4.85 1.60
C TYR A 474 -19.97 -5.21 2.08
N THR A 475 -19.48 -4.54 3.12
CA THR A 475 -18.32 -4.96 3.90
C THR A 475 -18.66 -6.09 4.90
N HIS A 476 -19.95 -6.40 5.11
CA HIS A 476 -20.42 -7.48 5.98
C HIS A 476 -21.50 -8.35 5.31
N LYS A 477 -21.09 -9.58 4.92
CA LYS A 477 -21.85 -10.78 4.45
C LYS A 477 -22.30 -10.79 2.98
N PRO A 478 -22.11 -11.90 2.21
CA PRO A 478 -22.66 -12.02 0.88
C PRO A 478 -23.59 -13.24 0.74
N ASN A 479 -24.55 -13.12 -0.17
CA ASN A 479 -25.11 -14.25 -0.92
C ASN A 479 -24.79 -13.97 -2.39
N PHE A 480 -24.42 -14.99 -3.16
CA PHE A 480 -23.86 -14.87 -4.52
C PHE A 480 -24.78 -14.08 -5.48
N ASN A 481 -26.10 -14.28 -5.40
CA ASN A 481 -27.08 -13.58 -6.23
C ASN A 481 -27.21 -12.07 -5.91
N LYS A 482 -26.66 -11.60 -4.78
CA LYS A 482 -26.64 -10.18 -4.41
C LYS A 482 -25.41 -9.44 -4.99
N LEU A 483 -24.35 -10.16 -5.39
CA LEU A 483 -23.11 -9.58 -5.91
C LEU A 483 -23.25 -9.06 -7.36
N LEU A 484 -24.04 -9.73 -8.21
CA LEU A 484 -24.28 -9.31 -9.60
C LEU A 484 -25.00 -7.95 -9.69
N GLY A 485 -26.02 -7.73 -8.85
CA GLY A 485 -26.70 -6.42 -8.75
C GLY A 485 -25.76 -5.32 -8.24
N VAL A 486 -24.83 -5.65 -7.34
CA VAL A 486 -23.85 -4.71 -6.79
C VAL A 486 -22.84 -4.26 -7.84
N GLN A 487 -22.36 -5.17 -8.69
CA GLN A 487 -21.44 -4.81 -9.77
C GLN A 487 -22.08 -3.82 -10.74
N ALA A 488 -23.31 -4.07 -11.18
CA ALA A 488 -24.05 -3.16 -12.05
C ALA A 488 -24.29 -1.79 -11.39
N GLU A 489 -24.68 -1.76 -10.11
CA GLU A 489 -24.86 -0.52 -9.34
C GLU A 489 -23.54 0.29 -9.23
N ILE A 490 -22.42 -0.38 -8.96
CA ILE A 490 -21.11 0.27 -8.84
C ILE A 490 -20.64 0.80 -10.20
N GLN A 491 -20.83 0.02 -11.26
CA GLN A 491 -20.49 0.42 -12.62
C GLN A 491 -21.28 1.66 -13.07
N GLU A 492 -22.58 1.71 -12.76
CA GLU A 492 -23.42 2.90 -12.99
C GLU A 492 -22.96 4.11 -12.16
N GLU A 493 -22.69 3.93 -10.87
CA GLU A 493 -22.19 5.05 -10.05
C GLU A 493 -20.79 5.52 -10.50
N LEU A 494 -19.94 4.61 -11.00
CA LEU A 494 -18.65 4.94 -11.60
C LEU A 494 -18.85 5.78 -12.87
N LYS A 495 -19.77 5.40 -13.77
CA LYS A 495 -20.12 6.21 -14.94
C LYS A 495 -20.51 7.63 -14.57
N TYR A 496 -21.35 7.82 -13.54
CA TYR A 496 -21.72 9.16 -13.09
C TYR A 496 -20.50 9.99 -12.65
N ILE A 497 -19.57 9.39 -11.90
CA ILE A 497 -18.33 10.06 -11.49
C ILE A 497 -17.50 10.45 -12.72
N LEU A 498 -17.29 9.50 -13.63
CA LEU A 498 -16.47 9.70 -14.82
C LEU A 498 -17.08 10.76 -15.76
N ARG A 499 -18.40 10.77 -15.98
CA ARG A 499 -19.11 11.84 -16.70
C ARG A 499 -19.00 13.20 -16.00
N ALA A 500 -19.09 13.21 -14.67
CA ALA A 500 -18.92 14.43 -13.88
C ALA A 500 -17.49 14.96 -13.90
N TRP A 501 -16.51 14.10 -14.16
CA TRP A 501 -15.10 14.43 -14.15
C TRP A 501 -14.58 14.81 -15.54
N MET A 502 -14.80 13.95 -16.52
CA MET A 502 -14.21 13.94 -17.86
C MET A 502 -15.29 14.14 -18.91
N LYS A 503 -15.31 15.31 -19.54
CA LYS A 503 -16.34 15.71 -20.50
C LYS A 503 -16.07 15.18 -21.91
N THR A 504 -17.13 14.90 -22.62
CA THR A 504 -17.11 14.47 -24.02
C THR A 504 -17.71 15.51 -24.95
N GLU A 505 -17.45 15.31 -26.24
CA GLU A 505 -18.04 16.01 -27.36
C GLU A 505 -18.43 14.99 -28.43
N PHE A 506 -19.50 15.26 -29.17
CA PHE A 506 -19.89 14.43 -30.30
C PHE A 506 -19.23 14.98 -31.55
N ARG A 507 -18.66 14.10 -32.36
CA ARG A 507 -18.16 14.42 -33.70
C ARG A 507 -18.87 13.53 -34.70
N GLU A 508 -19.16 14.08 -35.86
CA GLU A 508 -19.77 13.34 -36.94
C GLU A 508 -18.67 12.66 -37.76
N GLU A 509 -18.68 11.33 -37.78
CA GLU A 509 -17.79 10.52 -38.61
C GLU A 509 -18.66 9.55 -39.41
N GLU A 510 -18.45 9.51 -40.72
CA GLU A 510 -19.22 8.67 -41.65
C GLU A 510 -20.75 8.80 -41.48
N GLY A 511 -21.23 10.01 -41.18
CA GLY A 511 -22.66 10.30 -40.99
C GLY A 511 -23.27 9.77 -39.68
N LYS A 512 -22.45 9.33 -38.72
CA LYS A 512 -22.88 8.91 -37.39
C LYS A 512 -22.28 9.81 -36.31
N PRO A 513 -23.04 10.21 -35.28
CA PRO A 513 -22.49 10.93 -34.14
C PRO A 513 -21.72 9.97 -33.24
N ILE A 514 -20.40 10.13 -33.16
CA ILE A 514 -19.52 9.35 -32.29
C ILE A 514 -19.07 10.22 -31.11
N GLU A 515 -19.16 9.67 -29.90
CA GLU A 515 -18.77 10.36 -28.67
C GLU A 515 -17.26 10.25 -28.44
N TYR A 516 -16.59 11.40 -28.31
CA TYR A 516 -15.16 11.49 -28.07
C TYR A 516 -14.84 12.26 -26.81
N LEU A 517 -13.76 11.86 -26.13
CA LEU A 517 -13.24 12.62 -25.01
C LEU A 517 -12.71 13.96 -25.54
N LYS A 518 -13.20 15.07 -24.97
CA LYS A 518 -12.83 16.41 -25.42
C LYS A 518 -11.31 16.61 -25.31
N ASN A 519 -10.68 17.18 -26.35
CA ASN A 519 -9.22 17.24 -26.51
C ASN A 519 -8.41 17.80 -25.31
N ASN A 520 -9.03 18.63 -24.46
CA ASN A 520 -8.39 19.21 -23.27
C ASN A 520 -8.71 18.47 -21.96
N GLN A 521 -9.35 17.31 -22.01
CA GLN A 521 -9.68 16.51 -20.83
C GLN A 521 -8.59 15.47 -20.59
N LYS A 522 -8.27 15.27 -19.30
CA LYS A 522 -7.41 14.18 -18.86
C LYS A 522 -8.21 12.88 -18.78
N ARG A 523 -7.53 11.73 -18.92
CA ARG A 523 -8.07 10.38 -18.65
C ARG A 523 -7.64 9.87 -17.28
N LEU A 524 -8.33 8.90 -16.71
CA LEU A 524 -7.89 8.19 -15.52
C LEU A 524 -6.92 7.06 -15.90
N LEU A 525 -5.66 7.17 -15.47
CA LEU A 525 -4.68 6.09 -15.49
C LEU A 525 -4.76 5.34 -14.14
N LEU A 526 -5.39 4.17 -14.16
CA LEU A 526 -5.52 3.28 -13.02
C LEU A 526 -4.37 2.26 -13.04
N PHE A 527 -3.42 2.41 -12.12
CA PHE A 527 -2.37 1.42 -11.89
C PHE A 527 -2.79 0.43 -10.82
N VAL A 528 -2.90 -0.85 -11.17
CA VAL A 528 -3.25 -1.96 -10.29
C VAL A 528 -1.97 -2.73 -9.95
N ASP A 529 -1.56 -2.68 -8.68
CA ASP A 529 -0.31 -3.27 -8.17
C ASP A 529 -0.61 -4.43 -7.19
N ASP A 530 0.39 -5.28 -6.96
CA ASP A 530 0.34 -6.42 -6.04
C ASP A 530 -0.83 -7.39 -6.31
N ILE A 531 -1.28 -7.55 -7.56
CA ILE A 531 -2.33 -8.52 -7.91
C ILE A 531 -1.86 -9.95 -7.68
N ASP A 532 -0.58 -10.19 -7.97
CA ASP A 532 0.12 -11.47 -7.82
C ASP A 532 0.27 -11.93 -6.37
N ARG A 533 -0.01 -11.08 -5.37
CA ARG A 533 -0.03 -11.48 -3.95
C ARG A 533 -1.39 -12.01 -3.48
N CYS A 534 -2.45 -11.85 -4.27
CA CYS A 534 -3.77 -12.39 -3.97
C CYS A 534 -3.78 -13.92 -4.07
N GLN A 535 -4.68 -14.57 -3.35
CA GLN A 535 -5.02 -15.98 -3.61
C GLN A 535 -5.52 -16.16 -5.05
N GLU A 536 -5.29 -17.32 -5.65
CA GLU A 536 -5.54 -17.62 -7.06
C GLU A 536 -6.99 -17.31 -7.47
N GLU A 537 -7.97 -17.67 -6.63
CA GLU A 537 -9.38 -17.39 -6.88
C GLU A 537 -9.66 -15.89 -6.91
N ARG A 538 -9.06 -15.16 -5.97
CA ARG A 538 -9.24 -13.71 -5.84
C ARG A 538 -8.54 -12.96 -6.96
N LEU A 539 -7.36 -13.42 -7.36
CA LEU A 539 -6.60 -12.89 -8.49
C LEU A 539 -7.45 -12.90 -9.76
N ILE A 540 -8.05 -14.06 -10.09
CA ILE A 540 -8.95 -14.19 -11.24
C ILE A 540 -10.18 -13.30 -11.10
N GLN A 541 -10.81 -13.24 -9.93
CA GLN A 541 -11.96 -12.36 -9.69
C GLN A 541 -11.63 -10.88 -9.90
N VAL A 542 -10.47 -10.42 -9.43
CA VAL A 542 -10.03 -9.02 -9.60
C VAL A 542 -9.76 -8.72 -11.07
N ILE A 543 -9.05 -9.60 -11.76
CA ILE A 543 -8.70 -9.43 -13.17
C ILE A 543 -9.96 -9.45 -14.05
N ASP A 544 -10.88 -10.40 -13.84
CA ASP A 544 -12.15 -10.46 -14.55
C ASP A 544 -13.02 -9.24 -14.25
N ALA A 545 -13.05 -8.77 -13.01
CA ALA A 545 -13.74 -7.55 -12.63
C ALA A 545 -13.22 -6.34 -13.41
N LEU A 546 -11.90 -6.12 -13.41
CA LEU A 546 -11.29 -5.02 -14.16
C LEU A 546 -11.56 -5.12 -15.66
N ARG A 547 -11.56 -6.34 -16.21
CA ARG A 547 -11.92 -6.60 -17.61
C ARG A 547 -13.37 -6.21 -17.89
N VAL A 548 -14.34 -6.67 -17.09
CA VAL A 548 -15.76 -6.37 -17.27
C VAL A 548 -16.03 -4.86 -17.12
N MET A 549 -15.28 -4.16 -16.26
CA MET A 549 -15.35 -2.70 -16.15
C MET A 549 -15.10 -2.01 -17.50
N LEU A 550 -14.18 -2.58 -18.30
CA LEU A 550 -13.77 -2.08 -19.60
C LEU A 550 -14.66 -2.60 -20.74
N GLU A 551 -15.74 -3.35 -20.46
CA GLU A 551 -16.74 -3.69 -21.48
C GLU A 551 -17.75 -2.55 -21.70
N ASP A 552 -17.77 -1.52 -20.84
CA ASP A 552 -18.61 -0.33 -20.99
C ASP A 552 -17.86 0.79 -21.71
N ASP A 553 -18.34 1.17 -22.91
CA ASP A 553 -17.70 2.15 -23.79
C ASP A 553 -17.44 3.51 -23.14
N GLU A 554 -18.30 3.94 -22.20
CA GLU A 554 -18.13 5.24 -21.54
C GLU A 554 -16.98 5.24 -20.54
N ILE A 555 -16.83 4.12 -19.81
CA ILE A 555 -15.70 3.90 -18.92
C ILE A 555 -14.43 3.73 -19.75
N LEU A 556 -14.52 2.95 -20.82
CA LEU A 556 -13.42 2.62 -21.72
C LEU A 556 -12.74 3.86 -22.30
N MET A 557 -13.55 4.82 -22.74
CA MET A 557 -13.08 6.10 -23.27
C MET A 557 -12.33 6.93 -22.20
N ARG A 558 -12.66 6.77 -20.92
CA ARG A 558 -12.18 7.63 -19.83
C ARG A 558 -11.08 7.01 -18.98
N VAL A 559 -10.94 5.68 -18.99
CA VAL A 559 -10.02 4.94 -18.11
C VAL A 559 -9.01 4.16 -18.94
N ILE A 560 -7.75 4.17 -18.51
CA ILE A 560 -6.68 3.26 -18.95
C ILE A 560 -6.25 2.46 -17.71
N ILE A 561 -6.19 1.14 -17.82
CA ILE A 561 -5.74 0.29 -16.73
C ILE A 561 -4.36 -0.26 -17.07
N VAL A 562 -3.42 -0.12 -16.14
CA VAL A 562 -2.14 -0.81 -16.17
C VAL A 562 -2.12 -1.77 -14.98
N ALA A 563 -1.91 -3.05 -15.22
CA ALA A 563 -1.82 -4.06 -14.17
C ALA A 563 -0.40 -4.62 -14.10
N ALA A 564 0.24 -4.48 -12.94
CA ALA A 564 1.47 -5.17 -12.62
C ALA A 564 1.15 -6.55 -12.04
N ILE A 565 1.62 -7.60 -12.71
CA ILE A 565 1.38 -8.98 -12.32
C ILE A 565 2.54 -9.86 -12.74
N ASP A 566 2.85 -10.88 -11.96
CA ASP A 566 3.73 -11.96 -12.36
C ASP A 566 2.95 -12.89 -13.30
N GLU A 567 3.43 -13.03 -14.53
CA GLU A 567 2.79 -13.81 -15.59
C GLU A 567 2.70 -15.29 -15.23
N ASP A 568 3.72 -15.86 -14.57
CA ASP A 568 3.73 -17.28 -14.19
C ASP A 568 2.66 -17.55 -13.13
N ILE A 569 2.46 -16.61 -12.20
CA ILE A 569 1.37 -16.68 -11.19
C ILE A 569 0.01 -16.58 -11.88
N LEU A 570 -0.16 -15.66 -12.82
CA LEU A 570 -1.40 -15.49 -13.56
C LEU A 570 -1.73 -16.73 -14.40
N GLU A 571 -0.75 -17.30 -15.10
CA GLU A 571 -0.93 -18.53 -15.89
C GLU A 571 -1.42 -19.69 -15.03
N ARG A 572 -0.79 -19.91 -13.86
CA ARG A 572 -1.22 -20.93 -12.91
C ARG A 572 -2.64 -20.68 -12.40
N ALA A 573 -3.01 -19.44 -12.12
CA ALA A 573 -4.35 -19.09 -11.69
C ALA A 573 -5.41 -19.35 -12.79
N ILE A 574 -5.06 -19.10 -14.06
CA ILE A 574 -5.93 -19.40 -15.22
C ILE A 574 -6.07 -20.91 -15.40
N GLN A 575 -4.97 -21.67 -15.31
CA GLN A 575 -5.01 -23.13 -15.35
C GLN A 575 -5.89 -23.71 -14.24
N TRP A 576 -5.77 -23.14 -13.03
CA TRP A 576 -6.63 -23.50 -11.90
C TRP A 576 -8.11 -23.24 -12.21
N LYS A 577 -8.44 -22.05 -12.74
CA LYS A 577 -9.82 -21.67 -13.12
C LYS A 577 -10.46 -22.68 -14.08
N TYR A 578 -9.69 -23.17 -15.06
CA TYR A 578 -10.16 -24.09 -16.09
C TYR A 578 -9.84 -25.56 -15.80
N THR A 579 -9.37 -25.91 -14.60
CA THR A 579 -8.90 -27.27 -14.29
C THR A 579 -9.93 -28.34 -14.65
N ASN A 580 -11.22 -28.13 -14.32
CA ASN A 580 -12.27 -29.11 -14.65
C ASN A 580 -12.52 -29.27 -16.16
N PHE A 581 -12.34 -28.22 -16.95
CA PHE A 581 -12.45 -28.28 -18.41
C PHE A 581 -11.21 -28.92 -19.05
N LEU A 582 -10.07 -28.79 -18.38
CA LEU A 582 -8.76 -29.19 -18.87
C LEU A 582 -8.37 -30.65 -18.51
N LYS A 583 -9.08 -31.31 -17.60
CA LYS A 583 -8.77 -32.68 -17.11
C LYS A 583 -8.56 -33.74 -18.20
N ASN A 584 -9.25 -33.63 -19.34
CA ASN A 584 -9.21 -34.62 -20.42
C ASN A 584 -8.60 -34.07 -21.73
N GLU A 585 -8.06 -32.86 -21.71
CA GLU A 585 -7.52 -32.17 -22.89
C GLU A 585 -6.01 -32.39 -23.05
N LYS A 586 -5.53 -32.41 -24.30
CA LYS A 586 -4.08 -32.53 -24.60
C LYS A 586 -3.33 -31.33 -24.06
N ALA A 587 -2.12 -31.52 -23.52
CA ALA A 587 -1.27 -30.46 -22.94
C ALA A 587 -1.17 -29.18 -23.81
N ASN A 588 -1.06 -29.32 -25.13
CA ASN A 588 -1.05 -28.17 -26.06
C ASN A 588 -2.30 -27.30 -25.93
N ARG A 589 -3.48 -27.91 -25.74
CA ARG A 589 -4.74 -27.17 -25.57
C ARG A 589 -4.81 -26.38 -24.27
N HIS A 590 -4.12 -26.85 -23.21
CA HIS A 590 -3.98 -26.10 -21.95
C HIS A 590 -3.23 -24.79 -22.20
N HIS A 591 -2.08 -24.86 -22.88
CA HIS A 591 -1.29 -23.68 -23.21
C HIS A 591 -2.05 -22.72 -24.13
N THR A 592 -2.67 -23.22 -25.20
CA THR A 592 -3.47 -22.38 -26.11
C THR A 592 -4.60 -21.67 -25.35
N LEU A 593 -5.30 -22.35 -24.44
CA LEU A 593 -6.37 -21.73 -23.64
C LEU A 593 -5.86 -20.61 -22.73
N VAL A 594 -4.71 -20.83 -22.07
CA VAL A 594 -4.09 -19.81 -21.22
C VAL A 594 -3.70 -18.59 -22.05
N LYS A 595 -3.07 -18.78 -23.22
CA LYS A 595 -2.73 -17.68 -24.13
C LYS A 595 -3.98 -16.94 -24.64
N GLU A 596 -5.02 -17.67 -25.06
CA GLU A 596 -6.30 -17.09 -25.46
C GLU A 596 -6.93 -16.26 -24.33
N TYR A 597 -6.75 -16.68 -23.08
CA TYR A 597 -7.21 -15.92 -21.92
C TYR A 597 -6.37 -14.67 -21.69
N MET A 598 -5.04 -14.78 -21.72
CA MET A 598 -4.12 -13.64 -21.61
C MET A 598 -4.40 -12.59 -22.68
N ASP A 599 -4.59 -13.00 -23.93
CA ASP A 599 -4.96 -12.12 -25.04
C ASP A 599 -6.35 -11.49 -24.87
N LYS A 600 -7.26 -12.12 -24.11
CA LYS A 600 -8.55 -11.51 -23.75
C LYS A 600 -8.42 -10.44 -22.66
N LEU A 601 -7.38 -10.52 -21.83
CA LEU A 601 -7.12 -9.56 -20.76
C LEU A 601 -6.32 -8.36 -21.27
N PHE A 602 -5.23 -8.62 -21.99
CA PHE A 602 -4.23 -7.63 -22.32
C PHE A 602 -4.06 -7.44 -23.82
N ILE A 603 -4.14 -6.18 -24.25
CA ILE A 603 -3.92 -5.81 -25.66
C ILE A 603 -2.45 -5.57 -25.99
N SER A 604 -1.68 -5.16 -24.99
CA SER A 604 -0.25 -4.94 -25.06
C SER A 604 0.32 -5.12 -23.65
N CYS A 605 1.49 -5.74 -23.58
CA CYS A 605 2.20 -6.00 -22.34
C CYS A 605 3.68 -5.62 -22.50
N LEU A 606 4.30 -5.27 -21.39
CA LEU A 606 5.75 -5.09 -21.28
C LEU A 606 6.24 -6.01 -20.17
N LYS A 607 7.02 -7.04 -20.51
CA LYS A 607 7.68 -7.92 -19.54
C LYS A 607 9.04 -7.36 -19.17
N LEU A 608 9.29 -7.26 -17.87
CA LEU A 608 10.64 -6.99 -17.37
C LEU A 608 11.45 -8.30 -17.48
N PRO A 609 12.44 -8.37 -18.38
CA PRO A 609 13.16 -9.60 -18.70
C PRO A 609 14.02 -10.03 -17.50
N PRO A 610 14.39 -11.31 -17.34
CA PRO A 610 15.33 -11.74 -16.31
C PRO A 610 16.64 -10.95 -16.35
N LEU A 611 17.37 -10.94 -15.24
CA LEU A 611 18.66 -10.27 -15.18
C LEU A 611 19.71 -11.04 -15.99
N TYR A 612 20.26 -10.42 -17.03
CA TYR A 612 21.43 -10.95 -17.74
C TYR A 612 22.71 -10.81 -16.88
N ASN A 613 23.77 -11.52 -17.23
CA ASN A 613 24.98 -11.55 -16.40
C ASN A 613 25.64 -10.16 -16.28
N ASP A 614 25.70 -9.40 -17.37
CA ASP A 614 26.26 -8.05 -17.37
C ASP A 614 25.43 -7.09 -16.50
N GLU A 615 24.09 -7.25 -16.54
CA GLU A 615 23.14 -6.50 -15.73
C GLU A 615 23.26 -6.80 -14.23
N LYS A 616 23.53 -8.06 -13.86
CA LYS A 616 23.79 -8.43 -12.46
C LYS A 616 25.03 -7.71 -11.94
N ASN A 617 26.09 -7.67 -12.73
CA ASN A 617 27.32 -6.96 -12.37
C ASN A 617 27.04 -5.47 -12.22
N GLU A 618 26.33 -4.84 -13.17
CA GLU A 618 25.98 -3.42 -13.09
C GLU A 618 25.18 -3.07 -11.82
N ILE A 619 24.23 -3.92 -11.43
CA ILE A 619 23.46 -3.74 -10.19
C ILE A 619 24.35 -3.90 -8.96
N LEU A 620 25.18 -4.94 -8.93
CA LEU A 620 26.10 -5.18 -7.81
C LEU A 620 27.10 -4.04 -7.67
N ASP A 621 27.64 -3.52 -8.77
CA ASP A 621 28.53 -2.36 -8.78
C ASP A 621 27.83 -1.13 -8.22
N SER A 622 26.58 -0.88 -8.62
CA SER A 622 25.76 0.22 -8.10
C SER A 622 25.52 0.11 -6.59
N TYR A 623 25.21 -1.09 -6.09
CA TYR A 623 25.06 -1.35 -4.66
C TYR A 623 26.39 -1.23 -3.92
N ALA A 624 27.48 -1.76 -4.49
CA ALA A 624 28.81 -1.75 -3.91
C ALA A 624 29.38 -0.33 -3.84
N GLN A 625 29.15 0.53 -4.84
CA GLN A 625 29.52 1.95 -4.83
C GLN A 625 28.91 2.70 -3.65
N LYS A 626 27.65 2.39 -3.27
CA LYS A 626 26.96 3.03 -2.14
C LYS A 626 27.51 2.56 -0.79
N ILE A 627 27.98 1.31 -0.71
CA ILE A 627 28.59 0.72 0.48
C ILE A 627 30.05 1.18 0.64
N GLY A 628 30.73 1.45 -0.49
CA GLY A 628 32.15 1.76 -0.61
C GLY A 628 32.94 0.49 -0.97
N VAL A 629 33.62 0.50 -2.12
CA VAL A 629 34.51 -0.59 -2.57
C VAL A 629 35.94 -0.26 -2.18
N GLN A 630 36.67 -1.23 -1.63
CA GLN A 630 38.09 -1.09 -1.36
C GLN A 630 38.90 -1.91 -2.36
N ASP A 631 39.78 -1.23 -3.09
CA ASP A 631 40.80 -1.90 -3.89
C ASP A 631 41.91 -2.38 -2.96
N ILE A 632 41.92 -3.67 -2.63
CA ILE A 632 43.08 -4.30 -2.00
C ILE A 632 44.11 -4.44 -3.13
N LYS A 633 45.13 -3.57 -3.13
CA LYS A 633 46.30 -3.77 -3.97
C LYS A 633 47.02 -5.04 -3.49
N THR A 634 46.94 -6.12 -4.26
CA THR A 634 47.76 -7.31 -4.09
C THR A 634 49.24 -6.95 -4.31
N GLU A 635 50.13 -7.52 -3.51
CA GLU A 635 51.56 -7.22 -3.50
C GLU A 635 52.33 -7.71 -4.75
N GLU A 636 51.66 -8.37 -5.69
CA GLU A 636 52.28 -8.98 -6.88
C GLU A 636 52.66 -7.98 -7.99
N ASP A 637 52.16 -6.74 -7.95
CA ASP A 637 52.49 -5.72 -8.97
C ASP A 637 53.77 -4.90 -8.69
N LYS A 638 54.61 -5.32 -7.73
CA LYS A 638 55.76 -4.50 -7.28
C LYS A 638 57.12 -4.81 -7.91
N ASP A 639 57.29 -5.94 -8.61
CA ASP A 639 58.65 -6.38 -8.98
C ASP A 639 59.08 -6.15 -10.44
N GLU A 640 58.24 -5.57 -11.32
CA GLU A 640 58.61 -5.47 -12.76
C GLU A 640 58.82 -4.07 -13.35
N SER A 641 58.87 -2.98 -12.57
CA SER A 641 59.14 -1.67 -13.19
C SER A 641 59.93 -0.68 -12.33
N SER A 642 61.07 -1.11 -11.80
CA SER A 642 62.12 -0.20 -11.34
C SER A 642 63.32 -0.16 -12.29
N ALA A 643 63.07 0.11 -13.58
CA ALA A 643 64.13 0.51 -14.50
C ALA A 643 63.56 1.27 -15.72
N GLU A 644 62.92 2.43 -15.50
CA GLU A 644 63.01 3.55 -16.45
C GLU A 644 62.44 4.83 -15.81
N ARG A 645 63.34 5.69 -15.32
CA ARG A 645 63.07 7.12 -15.24
C ARG A 645 63.49 7.73 -16.58
N ASN A 646 62.58 8.36 -17.30
CA ASN A 646 62.60 9.80 -17.54
C ASN A 646 61.48 10.27 -18.47
N ASN A 647 60.95 11.46 -18.15
CA ASN A 647 60.05 12.34 -18.91
C ASN A 647 58.61 11.85 -19.13
N VAL A 648 57.65 12.46 -18.41
CA VAL A 648 56.86 13.62 -18.85
C VAL A 648 55.89 14.00 -17.71
N ASN A 649 55.77 15.30 -17.47
CA ASN A 649 54.78 16.06 -16.68
C ASN A 649 53.82 15.31 -15.74
N LYS A 650 53.91 15.68 -14.45
CA LYS A 650 52.85 15.58 -13.45
C LYS A 650 51.54 16.17 -14.01
N PRO A 651 50.38 15.51 -13.82
CA PRO A 651 49.15 16.23 -13.54
C PRO A 651 48.64 15.89 -12.14
N GLU A 652 48.08 16.92 -11.52
CA GLU A 652 47.52 16.96 -10.18
C GLU A 652 46.32 16.02 -10.03
N SER A 653 46.43 15.06 -9.12
CA SER A 653 45.31 14.23 -8.67
C SER A 653 44.67 14.82 -7.41
N THR A 654 43.97 15.95 -7.57
CA THR A 654 42.98 16.41 -6.57
C THR A 654 41.76 17.15 -7.14
N ASP A 655 41.57 17.21 -8.47
CA ASP A 655 40.39 17.89 -9.06
C ASP A 655 39.34 16.97 -9.72
N ASN A 656 39.55 15.65 -9.79
CA ASN A 656 38.61 14.76 -10.49
C ASN A 656 37.26 14.55 -9.79
N TYR A 657 37.15 14.80 -8.47
CA TYR A 657 35.85 14.72 -7.78
C TYR A 657 34.99 15.98 -7.93
N ARG A 658 35.57 17.10 -8.40
CA ARG A 658 34.79 18.26 -8.87
C ARG A 658 34.50 18.20 -10.36
N LEU A 659 35.34 17.53 -11.15
CA LEU A 659 35.10 17.35 -12.60
C LEU A 659 34.01 16.33 -12.92
N ILE A 660 33.75 15.31 -12.10
CA ILE A 660 32.60 14.41 -12.34
C ILE A 660 31.28 15.11 -12.03
N ARG A 661 31.23 15.94 -10.99
CA ARG A 661 30.04 16.73 -10.66
C ARG A 661 29.80 17.85 -11.67
N ASN A 662 30.86 18.53 -12.13
CA ASN A 662 30.73 19.59 -13.12
C ASN A 662 30.55 19.06 -14.57
N ASN A 663 31.07 17.89 -14.94
CA ASN A 663 30.77 17.28 -16.25
C ASN A 663 29.39 16.61 -16.30
N GLN A 664 28.85 16.14 -15.16
CA GLN A 664 27.46 15.72 -15.08
C GLN A 664 26.51 16.92 -15.05
N GLU A 665 26.84 18.00 -14.33
CA GLU A 665 26.07 19.25 -14.38
C GLU A 665 26.16 19.93 -15.76
N HIS A 666 27.27 19.83 -16.49
CA HIS A 666 27.39 20.30 -17.89
C HIS A 666 26.86 19.33 -18.96
N ARG A 667 26.78 18.02 -18.71
CA ARG A 667 26.01 17.10 -19.59
C ARG A 667 24.50 17.25 -19.37
N MET A 668 24.06 17.54 -18.14
CA MET A 668 22.66 17.83 -17.80
C MET A 668 22.19 19.24 -18.23
N THR A 669 23.11 20.18 -18.48
CA THR A 669 22.75 21.53 -19.01
C THR A 669 23.01 21.71 -20.52
N ARG A 670 23.56 20.73 -21.24
CA ARG A 670 23.73 20.78 -22.71
C ARG A 670 22.78 19.92 -23.54
N GLN A 671 21.91 19.13 -22.91
CA GLN A 671 20.82 18.40 -23.60
C GLN A 671 19.46 19.11 -23.55
N GLU A 672 19.42 20.41 -23.22
CA GLU A 672 18.14 21.15 -23.14
C GLU A 672 17.63 21.75 -24.47
N ASN A 673 18.23 21.45 -25.62
CA ASN A 673 17.70 21.92 -26.92
C ASN A 673 17.90 20.92 -28.07
N GLN A 674 17.60 19.64 -27.85
CA GLN A 674 17.22 18.76 -28.96
C GLN A 674 15.71 18.65 -28.94
N GLU A 675 15.04 19.18 -29.98
CA GLU A 675 13.63 18.93 -30.24
C GLU A 675 13.40 17.42 -30.12
N GLU A 676 12.64 16.98 -29.09
CA GLU A 676 12.33 15.57 -28.90
C GLU A 676 11.62 15.07 -30.15
N LYS A 677 12.32 14.27 -30.98
CA LYS A 677 11.71 13.60 -32.13
C LYS A 677 10.56 12.74 -31.61
N GLU A 678 9.32 13.19 -31.84
CA GLU A 678 8.11 12.51 -31.42
C GLU A 678 8.05 11.12 -32.09
N ILE A 679 7.97 10.06 -31.29
CA ILE A 679 7.91 8.68 -31.79
C ILE A 679 6.54 8.46 -32.44
N ASN A 680 6.54 8.20 -33.73
CA ASN A 680 5.33 8.02 -34.53
C ASN A 680 4.84 6.57 -34.45
N TYR A 681 3.65 6.33 -33.89
CA TYR A 681 3.01 5.00 -33.87
C TYR A 681 2.30 4.64 -35.19
N ALA A 682 2.47 5.44 -36.25
CA ALA A 682 2.03 5.07 -37.59
C ALA A 682 2.91 3.96 -38.18
N ILE A 683 2.26 3.08 -38.93
CA ILE A 683 2.90 2.01 -39.71
C ILE A 683 3.14 2.56 -41.12
N THR A 684 4.34 2.37 -41.64
CA THR A 684 4.68 2.73 -43.03
C THR A 684 4.08 1.70 -44.00
N ALA A 685 3.89 2.08 -45.27
CA ALA A 685 3.34 1.16 -46.27
C ALA A 685 4.17 -0.14 -46.41
N LYS A 686 5.51 -0.03 -46.37
CA LYS A 686 6.42 -1.19 -46.42
C LYS A 686 6.27 -2.09 -45.19
N GLU A 687 6.19 -1.52 -43.98
CA GLU A 687 5.95 -2.31 -42.77
C GLU A 687 4.58 -3.00 -42.80
N LEU A 688 3.56 -2.36 -43.39
CA LEU A 688 2.24 -2.96 -43.54
C LEU A 688 2.26 -4.17 -44.49
N GLU A 689 3.05 -4.11 -45.57
CA GLU A 689 3.25 -5.25 -46.48
C GLU A 689 3.92 -6.41 -45.74
N LEU A 690 5.03 -6.16 -45.03
CA LEU A 690 5.71 -7.16 -44.21
C LEU A 690 4.80 -7.75 -43.13
N LEU A 691 4.01 -6.91 -42.44
CA LEU A 691 3.05 -7.37 -41.44
C LEU A 691 1.98 -8.29 -42.04
N LYS A 692 1.53 -8.02 -43.28
CA LYS A 692 0.54 -8.86 -43.98
C LYS A 692 1.15 -10.21 -44.36
N GLU A 693 2.34 -10.20 -44.94
CA GLU A 693 3.08 -11.41 -45.31
C GLU A 693 3.34 -12.30 -44.09
N GLN A 694 3.89 -11.71 -43.02
CA GLN A 694 4.19 -12.44 -41.80
C GLN A 694 2.91 -12.92 -41.09
N ALA A 695 1.79 -12.20 -41.20
CA ALA A 695 0.52 -12.65 -40.63
C ALA A 695 0.00 -13.96 -41.24
N GLU A 696 0.42 -14.35 -42.45
CA GLU A 696 0.07 -15.65 -43.07
C GLU A 696 0.72 -16.83 -42.33
N ASN A 697 1.86 -16.61 -41.68
CA ASN A 697 2.59 -17.63 -40.90
C ASN A 697 2.01 -17.89 -39.51
N ILE A 698 0.93 -17.20 -39.15
CA ILE A 698 0.23 -17.40 -37.89
C ILE A 698 -0.56 -18.71 -37.95
N THR A 699 -0.21 -19.65 -37.08
CA THR A 699 -0.90 -20.95 -37.01
C THR A 699 -2.22 -20.86 -36.23
N GLU A 700 -3.11 -21.84 -36.44
CA GLU A 700 -4.47 -21.95 -35.86
C GLU A 700 -5.50 -20.92 -36.36
N ARG A 701 -6.72 -20.92 -35.80
CA ARG A 701 -7.77 -19.95 -36.14
C ARG A 701 -7.39 -18.55 -35.65
N VAL A 702 -6.95 -17.68 -36.57
CA VAL A 702 -6.58 -16.29 -36.26
C VAL A 702 -7.81 -15.42 -36.03
N THR A 703 -7.82 -14.66 -34.93
CA THR A 703 -8.87 -13.69 -34.61
C THR A 703 -8.44 -12.25 -34.90
N PRO A 704 -9.37 -11.31 -35.15
CA PRO A 704 -9.04 -9.89 -35.31
C PRO A 704 -8.28 -9.29 -34.12
N ARG A 705 -8.56 -9.76 -32.90
CA ARG A 705 -7.84 -9.33 -31.70
C ARG A 705 -6.38 -9.79 -31.72
N GLN A 706 -6.11 -11.02 -32.15
CA GLN A 706 -4.75 -11.53 -32.24
C GLN A 706 -3.90 -10.79 -33.27
N LEU A 707 -4.48 -10.43 -34.43
CA LEU A 707 -3.79 -9.57 -35.41
C LEU A 707 -3.47 -8.19 -34.82
N ARG A 708 -4.40 -7.65 -34.04
CA ARG A 708 -4.20 -6.37 -33.34
C ARG A 708 -3.08 -6.45 -32.29
N ILE A 709 -3.03 -7.52 -31.51
CA ILE A 709 -1.96 -7.77 -30.52
C ILE A 709 -0.62 -7.91 -31.22
N PHE A 710 -0.55 -8.70 -32.31
CA PHE A 710 0.67 -8.85 -33.12
C PHE A 710 1.19 -7.48 -33.59
N MET A 711 0.32 -6.66 -34.19
CA MET A 711 0.65 -5.31 -34.62
C MET A 711 1.15 -4.42 -33.47
N TYR A 712 0.49 -4.43 -32.30
CA TYR A 712 0.92 -3.61 -31.17
C TYR A 712 2.21 -4.10 -30.52
N ARG A 713 2.47 -5.41 -30.48
CA ARG A 713 3.75 -5.98 -30.03
C ARG A 713 4.88 -5.53 -30.96
N TYR A 714 4.67 -5.59 -32.28
CA TYR A 714 5.64 -5.07 -33.25
C TYR A 714 5.87 -3.56 -33.08
N LEU A 715 4.82 -2.75 -32.98
CA LEU A 715 4.96 -1.31 -32.78
C LEU A 715 5.74 -0.97 -31.50
N LEU A 716 5.48 -1.69 -30.42
CA LEU A 716 6.23 -1.54 -29.18
C LEU A 716 7.70 -1.92 -29.36
N ALA A 717 7.97 -3.05 -30.01
CA ALA A 717 9.32 -3.54 -30.30
C ALA A 717 10.11 -2.56 -31.16
N ARG A 718 9.51 -2.08 -32.24
CA ARG A 718 10.07 -1.09 -33.14
C ARG A 718 10.41 0.21 -32.43
N ASN A 719 9.51 0.70 -31.57
CA ASN A 719 9.76 1.95 -30.84
C ASN A 719 10.89 1.79 -29.82
N ILE A 720 10.94 0.66 -29.11
CA ILE A 720 12.07 0.33 -28.22
C ILE A 720 13.37 0.22 -29.04
N GLY A 721 13.33 -0.49 -30.18
CA GLY A 721 14.46 -0.66 -31.08
C GLY A 721 15.00 0.67 -31.60
N GLN A 722 14.13 1.61 -31.99
CA GLN A 722 14.52 2.96 -32.40
C GLN A 722 15.30 3.69 -31.30
N HIS A 723 14.88 3.56 -30.04
CA HIS A 723 15.64 4.14 -28.93
C HIS A 723 17.03 3.53 -28.76
N PHE A 724 17.13 2.21 -28.88
CA PHE A 724 18.43 1.52 -28.85
C PHE A 724 19.31 1.85 -30.06
N ASN A 725 18.69 2.22 -31.19
CA ASN A 725 19.34 2.66 -32.41
C ASN A 725 19.53 4.18 -32.51
N ASN A 726 19.60 4.90 -31.39
CA ASN A 726 19.81 6.36 -31.35
C ASN A 726 18.81 7.18 -32.19
N TYR A 727 17.57 6.70 -32.33
CA TYR A 727 16.50 7.26 -33.16
C TYR A 727 16.80 7.30 -34.67
N GLU A 728 17.78 6.51 -35.13
CA GLU A 728 18.03 6.29 -36.54
C GLU A 728 16.99 5.33 -37.13
N LYS A 729 16.83 5.39 -38.46
CA LYS A 729 15.90 4.51 -39.17
C LYS A 729 16.34 3.06 -38.96
N LEU A 730 15.40 2.21 -38.55
CA LEU A 730 15.65 0.79 -38.39
C LEU A 730 15.82 0.11 -39.74
N ASP A 731 16.72 -0.87 -39.76
CA ASP A 731 16.91 -1.75 -40.89
C ASP A 731 15.65 -2.59 -41.17
N SER A 732 15.34 -2.82 -42.44
CA SER A 732 14.13 -3.54 -42.84
C SER A 732 14.17 -5.00 -42.39
N ASP A 733 15.34 -5.61 -42.42
CA ASP A 733 15.56 -7.02 -42.14
C ASP A 733 15.48 -7.24 -40.62
N TRP A 734 15.92 -6.25 -39.83
CA TRP A 734 15.67 -6.24 -38.38
C TRP A 734 14.18 -6.19 -38.05
N CYS A 735 13.40 -5.33 -38.74
CA CYS A 735 11.96 -5.24 -38.53
C CYS A 735 11.25 -6.57 -38.87
N GLU A 736 11.65 -7.22 -39.97
CA GLU A 736 11.15 -8.53 -40.37
C GLU A 736 11.50 -9.62 -39.34
N LEU A 737 12.76 -9.69 -38.90
CA LEU A 737 13.21 -10.62 -37.85
C LEU A 737 12.36 -10.50 -36.57
N ILE A 738 12.07 -9.27 -36.14
CA ILE A 738 11.22 -9.03 -34.96
C ILE A 738 9.79 -9.54 -35.18
N MET A 739 9.20 -9.31 -36.36
CA MET A 739 7.86 -9.83 -36.68
C MET A 739 7.84 -11.36 -36.65
N GLU A 740 8.84 -12.00 -37.26
CA GLU A 740 8.97 -13.45 -37.25
C GLU A 740 9.08 -14.01 -35.83
N GLU A 741 9.92 -13.42 -34.98
CA GLU A 741 10.12 -13.93 -33.62
C GLU A 741 8.88 -13.75 -32.74
N ILE A 742 8.12 -12.67 -32.93
CA ILE A 742 6.81 -12.51 -32.25
C ILE A 742 5.85 -13.66 -32.66
N ILE A 743 5.85 -14.06 -33.94
CA ILE A 743 5.00 -15.15 -34.44
C ILE A 743 5.52 -16.52 -34.00
N LYS A 744 6.82 -16.77 -34.03
CA LYS A 744 7.46 -18.03 -33.59
C LYS A 744 7.12 -18.31 -32.13
N ARG A 745 7.28 -17.31 -31.25
CA ARG A 745 6.93 -17.41 -29.82
C ARG A 745 5.44 -17.65 -29.60
N ARG A 746 4.59 -16.96 -30.36
CA ARG A 746 3.15 -17.23 -30.34
C ARG A 746 2.85 -18.70 -30.66
N ASN A 747 3.40 -19.19 -31.77
CA ASN A 747 3.15 -20.53 -32.31
C ASN A 747 3.78 -21.67 -31.48
N ASN A 748 4.47 -21.39 -30.37
CA ASN A 748 5.20 -22.39 -29.57
C ASN A 748 6.23 -23.20 -30.39
N LYS A 749 6.78 -22.61 -31.47
CA LYS A 749 7.96 -23.20 -32.12
C LYS A 749 9.14 -22.99 -31.16
N SER A 750 9.92 -24.05 -30.95
CA SER A 750 11.03 -24.16 -29.98
C SER A 750 11.82 -22.85 -29.81
N GLU A 751 12.22 -22.52 -28.57
CA GLU A 751 13.11 -21.40 -28.29
C GLU A 751 14.32 -21.42 -29.23
N VAL A 752 14.44 -20.40 -30.08
CA VAL A 752 15.64 -20.18 -30.89
C VAL A 752 16.79 -19.92 -29.92
N LYS A 753 17.93 -20.61 -30.08
CA LYS A 753 19.05 -20.42 -29.16
C LYS A 753 19.58 -19.00 -29.35
N LYS A 754 19.95 -18.35 -28.24
CA LYS A 754 20.52 -16.99 -28.22
C LYS A 754 21.62 -16.78 -29.28
N ASN A 755 22.45 -17.80 -29.50
CA ASN A 755 23.56 -17.79 -30.46
C ASN A 755 23.11 -17.73 -31.93
N ASP A 756 21.94 -18.24 -32.27
CA ASP A 756 21.45 -18.27 -33.66
C ASP A 756 21.01 -16.87 -34.13
N ILE A 757 20.50 -16.04 -33.22
CA ILE A 757 20.08 -14.66 -33.50
C ILE A 757 21.29 -13.73 -33.58
N GLU A 758 22.28 -13.90 -32.70
CA GLU A 758 23.49 -13.05 -32.69
C GLU A 758 24.25 -13.13 -34.02
N SER A 759 24.35 -14.31 -34.63
CA SER A 759 24.98 -14.47 -35.96
C SER A 759 24.22 -13.78 -37.08
N ILE A 760 22.88 -13.77 -37.04
CA ILE A 760 22.05 -13.13 -38.08
C ILE A 760 22.18 -11.60 -37.99
N LEU A 761 22.31 -11.06 -36.77
CA LEU A 761 22.40 -9.63 -36.53
C LEU A 761 23.74 -9.01 -36.96
N GLU A 762 24.79 -9.81 -37.16
CA GLU A 762 26.09 -9.31 -37.63
C GLU A 762 25.96 -8.63 -38.99
N ASP A 763 25.15 -9.19 -39.89
CA ASP A 763 24.92 -8.71 -41.25
C ASP A 763 24.01 -7.47 -41.33
N PHE A 764 23.31 -7.12 -40.25
CA PHE A 764 22.35 -6.01 -40.24
C PHE A 764 23.02 -4.66 -39.98
N ASN A 765 22.58 -3.63 -40.71
CA ASN A 765 23.05 -2.26 -40.57
C ASN A 765 22.34 -1.51 -39.42
N ILE A 766 22.63 -1.96 -38.19
CA ILE A 766 22.08 -1.41 -36.93
C ILE A 766 23.19 -1.20 -35.91
N SER A 767 22.96 -0.32 -34.93
CA SER A 767 23.92 -0.06 -33.85
C SER A 767 24.22 -1.31 -33.00
N ASP A 768 25.45 -1.40 -32.48
CA ASP A 768 25.87 -2.50 -31.60
C ASP A 768 25.00 -2.62 -30.35
N LYS A 769 24.49 -1.49 -29.85
CA LYS A 769 23.56 -1.44 -28.73
C LYS A 769 22.22 -2.12 -29.09
N LEU A 770 21.72 -1.92 -30.31
CA LEU A 770 20.53 -2.62 -30.78
C LEU A 770 20.79 -4.11 -31.01
N LYS A 771 21.95 -4.49 -31.57
CA LYS A 771 22.33 -5.91 -31.75
C LYS A 771 22.27 -6.67 -30.43
N THR A 772 23.00 -6.18 -29.42
CA THR A 772 23.04 -6.78 -28.07
C THR A 772 21.69 -6.78 -27.35
N SER A 773 20.82 -5.80 -27.62
CA SER A 773 19.52 -5.66 -26.97
C SER A 773 18.37 -6.39 -27.69
N THR A 774 18.58 -6.92 -28.90
CA THR A 774 17.48 -7.48 -29.72
C THR A 774 16.78 -8.65 -29.03
N ASN A 775 17.53 -9.61 -28.46
CA ASN A 775 16.95 -10.72 -27.71
C ASN A 775 16.12 -10.24 -26.50
N LYS A 776 16.64 -9.24 -25.78
CA LYS A 776 15.96 -8.58 -24.66
C LYS A 776 14.65 -7.93 -25.12
N ILE A 777 14.64 -7.25 -26.28
CA ILE A 777 13.44 -6.63 -26.85
C ILE A 777 12.37 -7.68 -27.14
N ILE A 778 12.74 -8.82 -27.74
CA ILE A 778 11.79 -9.90 -28.04
C ILE A 778 11.18 -10.45 -26.75
N GLU A 779 11.96 -10.66 -25.68
CA GLU A 779 11.48 -11.05 -24.35
C GLU A 779 10.51 -10.05 -23.72
N ILE A 780 10.76 -8.76 -23.92
CA ILE A 780 9.92 -7.70 -23.39
C ILE A 780 8.53 -7.68 -24.04
N VAL A 781 8.48 -7.82 -25.37
CA VAL A 781 7.25 -7.59 -26.16
C VAL A 781 6.45 -8.86 -26.44
N ALA A 782 7.07 -10.03 -26.41
CA ALA A 782 6.45 -11.33 -26.64
C ALA A 782 6.73 -12.28 -25.46
N PRO A 783 6.08 -12.04 -24.30
CA PRO A 783 6.34 -12.78 -23.07
C PRO A 783 5.71 -14.18 -23.00
N TYR A 784 4.70 -14.43 -23.83
CA TYR A 784 3.95 -15.68 -23.94
C TYR A 784 3.46 -15.89 -25.37
#